data_AF-A0A9W9TLH7-F1
#
_entry.id   AF-A0A9W9TLH7-F1
#
_cell.length_a   1.000
_cell.length_b   1.000
_cell.length_c   1.000
_cell.angle_alpha   90.00
_cell.angle_beta   90.00
_cell.angle_gamma   90.00
#
_symmetry.space_group_name_H-M   'P 1'
#
loop_
_entity.id
_entity.type
_entity.pdbx_description
1 polymer ?
#
loop_
_entity_poly.entity_id
_entity_poly.type
_entity_poly.pdbx_seq_one_letter_code
_entity_poly.pdbx_strand_id
1 'polypeptide(L)'
;MGRALTGTVIITGGNGQLGSEIAVAIAKTQPFVHLLLTARNAKSDDVQSLITRIRLIGPRSIEVLPLDLTDLREVTRFSQQMVDRVHSKEIPPIVDLIHSAAVASYVVDELTLDGFDPVYQTNCIAPFLLTVGLLEAFRAGDGTRDGGAKVMYIGCSAASNGRLDYFDHNQGRDSRPPGTLLSAREGNARFGSSKLIASVALYALRRSLACTGNISLDIFTLDPGGIAGKSHLRTRPPLSVRVAHQTQTGLRPFLRMLSRSSINKAHVPAKVIANVAFQGNAVENCQRERYYILDSEYEAASVVLALRNGSQMAGRLVQVMREAEGGKNSGPHAFSKGHSAYPRGSAFSISPNSFQPRSQPALRRRRQLFQRLCLLAGVSFLLTILIFPSWRAAVIPTLSLGLIHSSGDLQLQTVRYYDLSEVQGSEKGWERGERVLMLTPLRDASSHLPMFFSHLRNLTYPHNLIDLAFLVSDSRDDTLQMLSSMLQEIQNDADPKMSFGEISVIQKDFGQKVQQDVESRHGFEAQASRRKLMAQARNWLLSATLRPTHSWVYWRDADVETAPFTIIEDLMRHDKDVIVPNVWRPLPDWLGGEQPYDLNSWQESETALALADTLDEDAVIVEGYAEYATWRPHLAYLRDPYGDPDMEMELDGIGGVSILAKARVFRAGVHFPAFSFEKHAETEGFGKMAKRMKFSVVGLPHYTIWHLYEPSVDDLRHMDEMEKERQAQEQIEREHELADKQKESLNSKSQHDAEKGSSEGPAAIPPKDVADKGSSKQGKL
;
A
#
# COMPACT_ATOMS: atom_id res chain seq x y z
N MET A 1 10.90 -22.98 31.82
CA MET A 1 10.69 -23.99 30.76
C MET A 1 10.95 -23.33 29.42
N GLY A 2 11.89 -23.84 28.61
CA GLY A 2 12.18 -23.25 27.29
C GLY A 2 11.05 -23.52 26.29
N ARG A 3 10.69 -22.52 25.49
CA ARG A 3 9.65 -22.62 24.43
C ARG A 3 9.99 -23.76 23.45
N ALA A 4 9.03 -24.63 23.18
CA ALA A 4 9.18 -25.76 22.26
C ALA A 4 9.29 -25.29 20.79
N LEU A 5 9.81 -26.16 19.92
CA LEU A 5 9.89 -25.87 18.48
C LEU A 5 8.48 -25.77 17.89
N THR A 6 8.25 -24.78 17.02
CA THR A 6 6.92 -24.47 16.47
C THR A 6 6.58 -25.19 15.16
N GLY A 7 7.59 -25.60 14.40
CA GLY A 7 7.43 -26.25 13.09
C GLY A 7 8.78 -26.56 12.44
N THR A 8 8.75 -27.32 11.34
CA THR A 8 9.93 -27.64 10.52
C THR A 8 9.89 -26.89 9.18
N VAL A 9 11.00 -26.26 8.82
CA VAL A 9 11.21 -25.61 7.51
C VAL A 9 12.23 -26.41 6.73
N ILE A 10 11.85 -26.88 5.53
CA ILE A 10 12.77 -27.57 4.61
C ILE A 10 13.18 -26.63 3.47
N ILE A 11 14.48 -26.45 3.26
CA ILE A 11 15.02 -25.67 2.13
C ILE A 11 15.86 -26.57 1.23
N THR A 12 15.41 -26.77 -0.02
CA THR A 12 16.21 -27.52 -0.99
C THR A 12 17.36 -26.68 -1.54
N GLY A 13 18.54 -27.28 -1.71
CA GLY A 13 19.73 -26.54 -2.16
C GLY A 13 20.14 -25.45 -1.18
N GLY A 14 20.04 -25.75 0.13
CA GLY A 14 20.28 -24.80 1.22
C GLY A 14 21.72 -24.29 1.30
N ASN A 15 22.69 -24.97 0.66
CA ASN A 15 24.06 -24.47 0.50
C ASN A 15 24.27 -23.60 -0.76
N GLY A 16 23.24 -23.43 -1.58
CA GLY A 16 23.29 -22.58 -2.76
C GLY A 16 23.22 -21.09 -2.41
N GLN A 17 23.50 -20.24 -3.40
CA GLN A 17 23.57 -18.79 -3.23
C GLN A 17 22.31 -18.18 -2.58
N LEU A 18 21.12 -18.57 -3.03
CA LEU A 18 19.85 -18.06 -2.48
C LEU A 18 19.43 -18.86 -1.24
N GLY A 19 19.50 -20.19 -1.30
CA GLY A 19 19.11 -21.08 -0.20
C GLY A 19 19.82 -20.78 1.12
N SER A 20 21.12 -20.47 1.08
CA SER A 20 21.92 -20.15 2.26
C SER A 20 21.54 -18.82 2.92
N GLU A 21 21.14 -17.83 2.11
CA GLU A 21 20.65 -16.54 2.61
C GLU A 21 19.22 -16.65 3.12
N ILE A 22 18.37 -17.50 2.53
CA ILE A 22 17.02 -17.80 3.06
C ILE A 22 17.16 -18.44 4.45
N ALA A 23 18.05 -19.43 4.58
CA ALA A 23 18.33 -20.10 5.85
C ALA A 23 18.80 -19.11 6.92
N VAL A 24 19.69 -18.17 6.57
CA VAL A 24 20.14 -17.09 7.46
C VAL A 24 19.00 -16.14 7.83
N ALA A 25 18.15 -15.76 6.88
CA ALA A 25 17.03 -14.87 7.13
C ALA A 25 16.01 -15.51 8.09
N ILE A 26 15.64 -16.78 7.85
CA ILE A 26 14.72 -17.52 8.73
C ILE A 26 15.33 -17.71 10.12
N ALA A 27 16.62 -18.03 10.23
CA ALA A 27 17.29 -18.17 11.52
C ALA A 27 17.25 -16.88 12.36
N LYS A 28 17.27 -15.70 11.72
CA LYS A 28 17.18 -14.40 12.40
C LYS A 28 15.76 -14.08 12.89
N THR A 29 14.75 -14.40 12.09
CA THR A 29 13.36 -13.99 12.36
C THR A 29 12.55 -15.04 13.11
N GLN A 30 12.91 -16.32 12.99
CA GLN A 30 12.16 -17.45 13.52
C GLN A 30 13.08 -18.38 14.33
N PRO A 31 13.52 -17.98 15.53
CA PRO A 31 14.47 -18.77 16.30
C PRO A 31 13.90 -20.12 16.79
N PHE A 32 12.58 -20.31 16.79
CA PHE A 32 11.92 -21.50 17.33
C PHE A 32 11.52 -22.55 16.27
N VAL A 33 11.95 -22.42 15.01
CA VAL A 33 11.71 -23.48 14.01
C VAL A 33 12.87 -24.48 13.96
N HIS A 34 12.56 -25.70 13.54
CA HIS A 34 13.57 -26.65 13.11
C HIS A 34 13.96 -26.35 11.67
N LEU A 35 15.15 -25.80 11.46
CA LEU A 35 15.64 -25.44 10.14
C LEU A 35 16.39 -26.61 9.50
N LEU A 36 15.80 -27.24 8.49
CA LEU A 36 16.35 -28.38 7.79
C LEU A 36 16.79 -27.98 6.37
N LEU A 37 18.09 -28.01 6.12
CA LEU A 37 18.67 -27.68 4.81
C LEU A 37 19.03 -28.97 4.07
N THR A 38 18.86 -28.99 2.75
CA THR A 38 19.37 -30.10 1.94
C THR A 38 20.49 -29.65 1.01
N ALA A 39 21.50 -30.50 0.85
CA ALA A 39 22.63 -30.28 -0.04
C ALA A 39 23.13 -31.62 -0.59
N ARG A 40 23.61 -31.68 -1.83
CA ARG A 40 24.16 -32.93 -2.41
C ARG A 40 25.29 -33.52 -1.58
N ASN A 41 26.16 -32.67 -1.03
CA ASN A 41 27.21 -33.07 -0.12
C ASN A 41 27.13 -32.26 1.19
N ALA A 42 26.43 -32.84 2.17
CA ALA A 42 26.27 -32.26 3.51
C ALA A 42 27.58 -32.13 4.30
N LYS A 43 28.67 -32.77 3.86
CA LYS A 43 30.00 -32.71 4.50
C LYS A 43 30.96 -31.73 3.85
N SER A 44 30.53 -30.99 2.83
CA SER A 44 31.38 -29.99 2.16
C SER A 44 31.74 -28.81 3.07
N ASP A 45 32.90 -28.21 2.85
CA ASP A 45 33.38 -27.06 3.62
C ASP A 45 32.41 -25.87 3.56
N ASP A 46 31.77 -25.66 2.41
CA ASP A 46 30.74 -24.63 2.22
C ASP A 46 29.55 -24.84 3.17
N VAL A 47 29.11 -26.09 3.35
CA VAL A 47 28.03 -26.45 4.29
C VAL A 47 28.47 -26.22 5.73
N GLN A 48 29.70 -26.60 6.09
CA GLN A 48 30.21 -26.40 7.46
C GLN A 48 30.37 -24.92 7.80
N SER A 49 30.83 -24.11 6.85
CA SER A 49 30.88 -22.65 6.97
C SER A 49 29.48 -22.06 7.17
N LEU A 50 28.50 -22.53 6.38
CA LEU A 50 27.10 -22.10 6.51
C LEU A 50 26.50 -22.46 7.88
N ILE A 51 26.72 -23.70 8.35
CA ILE A 51 26.25 -24.15 9.66
C ILE A 51 26.86 -23.28 10.77
N THR A 52 28.16 -23.01 10.71
CA THR A 52 28.84 -22.13 11.67
C THR A 52 28.22 -20.74 11.67
N ARG A 53 28.00 -20.16 10.48
CA ARG A 53 27.37 -18.85 10.30
C ARG A 53 25.96 -18.80 10.87
N ILE A 54 25.15 -19.83 10.65
CA ILE A 54 23.78 -19.88 11.16
C ILE A 54 23.76 -20.12 12.68
N ARG A 55 24.65 -20.97 13.22
CA ARG A 55 24.76 -21.19 14.67
C ARG A 55 25.11 -19.92 15.44
N LEU A 56 25.92 -19.03 14.87
CA LEU A 56 26.23 -17.72 15.47
C LEU A 56 25.00 -16.81 15.60
N ILE A 57 23.96 -17.00 14.78
CA ILE A 57 22.70 -16.26 14.87
C ILE A 57 21.85 -16.78 16.06
N GLY A 58 22.00 -18.07 16.39
CA GLY A 58 21.33 -18.71 17.51
C GLY A 58 19.94 -19.30 17.26
N PRO A 59 19.64 -19.96 16.11
CA PRO A 59 18.39 -20.72 15.99
C PRO A 59 18.38 -21.90 16.96
N ARG A 60 17.20 -22.28 17.44
CA ARG A 60 17.01 -23.37 18.39
C ARG A 60 17.44 -24.72 17.83
N SER A 61 17.25 -24.95 16.53
CA SER A 61 17.57 -26.21 15.88
C SER A 61 17.91 -26.02 14.40
N ILE A 62 19.04 -26.61 13.98
CA ILE A 62 19.49 -26.64 12.58
C ILE A 62 20.06 -28.03 12.23
N GLU A 63 19.64 -28.56 11.10
CA GLU A 63 20.12 -29.82 10.53
C GLU A 63 20.40 -29.66 9.03
N VAL A 64 21.41 -30.38 8.51
CA VAL A 64 21.67 -30.47 7.07
C VAL A 64 21.72 -31.92 6.65
N LEU A 65 20.89 -32.30 5.68
CA LEU A 65 20.79 -33.66 5.15
C LEU A 65 21.23 -33.76 3.69
N PRO A 66 21.82 -34.89 3.27
CA PRO A 66 22.12 -35.14 1.87
C PRO A 66 20.83 -35.30 1.06
N LEU A 67 20.76 -34.64 -0.09
CA LEU A 67 19.70 -34.86 -1.09
C LEU A 67 20.19 -34.50 -2.50
N ASP A 68 20.25 -35.48 -3.38
CA ASP A 68 20.43 -35.30 -4.82
C ASP A 68 19.09 -35.36 -5.57
N LEU A 69 18.68 -34.21 -6.14
CA LEU A 69 17.46 -34.10 -6.94
C LEU A 69 17.59 -34.72 -8.35
N THR A 70 18.77 -35.23 -8.72
CA THR A 70 19.00 -35.99 -9.96
C THR A 70 18.80 -37.51 -9.80
N ASP A 71 18.46 -37.99 -8.60
CA ASP A 71 18.04 -39.38 -8.34
C ASP A 71 16.67 -39.39 -7.64
N LEU A 72 15.61 -39.76 -8.36
CA LEU A 72 14.24 -39.78 -7.82
C LEU A 72 14.08 -40.79 -6.66
N ARG A 73 14.92 -41.83 -6.59
CA ARG A 73 14.87 -42.80 -5.48
C ARG A 73 15.37 -42.18 -4.18
N GLU A 74 16.35 -41.28 -4.27
CA GLU A 74 16.84 -40.52 -3.13
C GLU A 74 15.79 -39.53 -2.63
N VAL A 75 15.08 -38.86 -3.55
CA VAL A 75 13.95 -37.98 -3.22
C VAL A 75 12.84 -38.73 -2.47
N THR A 76 12.44 -39.90 -2.96
CA THR A 76 11.41 -40.74 -2.30
C THR A 76 11.88 -41.25 -0.94
N ARG A 77 13.14 -41.67 -0.81
CA ARG A 77 13.71 -42.11 0.47
C ARG A 77 13.73 -40.97 1.49
N PHE A 78 14.15 -39.78 1.05
CA PHE A 78 14.18 -38.58 1.87
C PHE A 78 12.78 -38.19 2.34
N SER A 79 11.79 -38.17 1.44
CA SER A 79 10.40 -37.85 1.83
C SER A 79 9.83 -38.85 2.82
N GLN A 80 10.06 -40.15 2.62
CA GLN A 80 9.63 -41.18 3.57
C GLN A 80 10.29 -40.99 4.93
N GLN A 81 11.61 -40.75 4.95
CA GLN A 81 12.34 -40.48 6.18
C GLN A 81 11.76 -39.27 6.93
N MET A 82 11.42 -38.18 6.24
CA MET A 82 10.82 -37.01 6.89
C MET A 82 9.42 -37.29 7.44
N VAL A 83 8.59 -38.03 6.68
CA VAL A 83 7.26 -38.46 7.14
C VAL A 83 7.38 -39.31 8.40
N ASP A 84 8.30 -40.28 8.43
CA ASP A 84 8.53 -41.15 9.58
C ASP A 84 8.99 -40.35 10.81
N ARG A 85 9.87 -39.36 10.62
CA ARG A 85 10.35 -38.47 11.71
C ARG A 85 9.28 -37.55 12.27
N VAL A 86 8.37 -37.05 11.43
CA VAL A 86 7.21 -36.27 11.89
C VAL A 86 6.23 -37.18 12.63
N HIS A 87 5.97 -38.38 12.11
CA HIS A 87 5.05 -39.34 12.73
C HIS A 87 5.56 -39.84 14.09
N SER A 88 6.87 -40.11 14.21
CA SER A 88 7.52 -40.50 15.46
C SER A 88 7.72 -39.33 16.44
N LYS A 89 7.38 -38.10 16.03
CA LYS A 89 7.59 -36.85 16.78
C LYS A 89 9.06 -36.55 17.08
N GLU A 90 9.99 -37.07 16.28
CA GLU A 90 11.41 -36.69 16.33
C GLU A 90 11.59 -35.23 15.91
N ILE A 91 10.84 -34.80 14.90
CA ILE A 91 10.78 -33.40 14.46
C ILE A 91 9.33 -32.88 14.48
N PRO A 92 9.12 -31.56 14.65
CA PRO A 92 7.79 -30.95 14.51
C PRO A 92 7.21 -31.13 13.09
N PRO A 93 5.89 -30.96 12.90
CA PRO A 93 5.27 -30.95 11.57
C PRO A 93 5.95 -29.97 10.61
N ILE A 94 5.94 -30.31 9.33
CA ILE A 94 6.53 -29.45 8.30
C ILE A 94 5.56 -28.32 8.00
N VAL A 95 5.99 -27.09 8.27
CA VAL A 95 5.19 -25.86 8.06
C VAL A 95 5.56 -25.15 6.76
N ASP A 96 6.81 -25.29 6.31
CA ASP A 96 7.29 -24.66 5.08
C ASP A 96 8.21 -25.60 4.29
N LEU A 97 7.96 -25.75 2.99
CA LEU A 97 8.86 -26.37 2.02
C LEU A 97 9.23 -25.34 0.95
N ILE A 98 10.52 -24.99 0.89
CA ILE A 98 11.06 -23.99 -0.04
C ILE A 98 11.92 -24.71 -1.09
N HIS A 99 11.40 -24.78 -2.31
CA HIS A 99 12.12 -25.34 -3.46
C HIS A 99 13.08 -24.31 -4.05
N SER A 100 14.22 -24.10 -3.37
CA SER A 100 15.28 -23.18 -3.82
C SER A 100 16.32 -23.83 -4.72
N ALA A 101 16.42 -25.15 -4.76
CA ALA A 101 17.35 -25.85 -5.65
C ALA A 101 16.96 -25.62 -7.11
N ALA A 102 17.92 -25.19 -7.92
CA ALA A 102 17.74 -25.03 -9.34
C ALA A 102 19.06 -25.22 -10.08
N VAL A 103 18.98 -25.79 -11.28
CA VAL A 103 20.11 -26.01 -12.17
C VAL A 103 19.81 -25.40 -13.53
N ALA A 104 20.80 -24.72 -14.09
CA ALA A 104 20.81 -24.30 -15.49
C ALA A 104 22.08 -24.82 -16.18
N SER A 105 21.96 -25.17 -17.45
CA SER A 105 23.07 -25.69 -18.27
C SER A 105 22.98 -25.14 -19.69
N TYR A 106 24.14 -24.80 -20.25
CA TYR A 106 24.30 -24.32 -21.64
C TYR A 106 25.04 -25.35 -22.50
N VAL A 107 25.01 -26.61 -22.09
CA VAL A 107 25.46 -27.74 -22.91
C VAL A 107 24.36 -28.79 -22.94
N VAL A 108 24.46 -29.70 -23.91
CA VAL A 108 23.75 -30.96 -23.87
C VAL A 108 24.32 -31.78 -22.71
N ASP A 109 23.52 -32.01 -21.67
CA ASP A 109 23.93 -32.81 -20.51
C ASP A 109 23.65 -34.30 -20.76
N GLU A 110 24.41 -35.16 -20.07
CA GLU A 110 24.00 -36.55 -19.91
C GLU A 110 22.68 -36.64 -19.16
N LEU A 111 21.86 -37.62 -19.56
CA LEU A 111 20.61 -37.93 -18.87
C LEU A 111 20.89 -38.37 -17.43
N THR A 112 19.95 -38.08 -16.54
CA THR A 112 19.99 -38.59 -15.18
C THR A 112 19.89 -40.12 -15.14
N LEU A 113 20.13 -40.71 -13.98
CA LEU A 113 19.96 -42.16 -13.78
C LEU A 113 18.52 -42.62 -14.07
N ASP A 114 17.55 -41.72 -13.91
CA ASP A 114 16.13 -41.95 -14.18
C ASP A 114 15.77 -41.74 -15.67
N GLY A 115 16.75 -41.34 -16.51
CA GLY A 115 16.60 -41.21 -17.96
C GLY A 115 16.03 -39.88 -18.43
N PHE A 116 16.00 -38.86 -17.56
CA PHE A 116 15.46 -37.54 -17.87
C PHE A 116 16.56 -36.51 -18.14
N ASP A 117 16.17 -35.44 -18.82
CA ASP A 117 16.97 -34.23 -18.86
C ASP A 117 17.20 -33.72 -17.42
N PRO A 118 18.45 -33.45 -17.01
CA PRO A 118 18.70 -33.10 -15.62
C PRO A 118 18.23 -31.71 -15.20
N VAL A 119 18.13 -30.75 -16.13
CA VAL A 119 17.51 -29.45 -15.85
C VAL A 119 16.02 -29.65 -15.60
N TYR A 120 15.37 -30.52 -16.38
CA TYR A 120 13.98 -30.87 -16.20
C TYR A 120 13.74 -31.62 -14.88
N GLN A 121 14.52 -32.66 -14.60
CA GLN A 121 14.34 -33.47 -13.40
C GLN A 121 14.59 -32.65 -12.13
N THR A 122 15.71 -31.93 -12.03
CA THR A 122 16.05 -31.18 -10.83
C THR A 122 15.11 -30.01 -10.58
N ASN A 123 14.64 -29.32 -11.63
CA ASN A 123 13.82 -28.11 -11.44
C ASN A 123 12.31 -28.40 -11.41
N CYS A 124 11.86 -29.54 -11.95
CA CYS A 124 10.43 -29.86 -12.12
C CYS A 124 10.02 -31.17 -11.46
N ILE A 125 10.53 -32.32 -11.94
CA ILE A 125 10.06 -33.64 -11.49
C ILE A 125 10.38 -33.86 -10.01
N ALA A 126 11.61 -33.60 -9.58
CA ALA A 126 12.04 -33.84 -8.20
C ALA A 126 11.34 -32.91 -7.19
N PRO A 127 11.20 -31.59 -7.42
CA PRO A 127 10.37 -30.73 -6.57
C PRO A 127 8.92 -31.18 -6.46
N PHE A 128 8.33 -31.62 -7.58
CA PHE A 128 6.97 -32.14 -7.59
C PHE A 128 6.85 -33.43 -6.77
N LEU A 129 7.73 -34.40 -7.01
CA LEU A 129 7.78 -35.67 -6.28
C LEU A 129 8.00 -35.46 -4.78
N LEU A 130 8.93 -34.58 -4.40
CA LEU A 130 9.18 -34.23 -3.01
C LEU A 130 7.93 -33.61 -2.35
N THR A 131 7.21 -32.74 -3.06
CA THR A 131 5.97 -32.13 -2.55
C THR A 131 4.89 -33.19 -2.31
N VAL A 132 4.70 -34.10 -3.27
CA VAL A 132 3.72 -35.19 -3.16
C VAL A 132 4.10 -36.18 -2.04
N GLY A 133 5.39 -36.52 -1.93
CA GLY A 133 5.91 -37.44 -0.92
C GLY A 133 5.81 -36.92 0.52
N LEU A 134 5.68 -35.59 0.70
CA LEU A 134 5.56 -34.95 2.01
C LEU A 134 4.12 -34.60 2.41
N LEU A 135 3.11 -34.96 1.61
CA LEU A 135 1.70 -34.62 1.89
C LEU A 135 1.23 -35.09 3.28
N GLU A 136 1.59 -36.30 3.71
CA GLU A 136 1.26 -36.81 5.05
C GLU A 136 1.98 -36.03 6.16
N ALA A 137 3.22 -35.58 5.92
CA ALA A 137 3.96 -34.77 6.89
C ALA A 137 3.38 -33.35 7.03
N PHE A 138 2.85 -32.77 5.95
CA PHE A 138 2.11 -31.50 6.01
C PHE A 138 0.81 -31.65 6.80
N ARG A 139 0.07 -32.73 6.55
CA ARG A 139 -1.21 -33.03 7.23
C ARG A 139 -1.06 -33.13 8.76
N ALA A 140 0.09 -33.59 9.25
CA ALA A 140 0.37 -33.65 10.69
C ALA A 140 0.36 -32.27 11.38
N GLY A 141 0.49 -31.17 10.62
CA GLY A 141 0.41 -29.79 11.11
C GLY A 141 -1.02 -29.20 11.11
N ASP A 142 -1.99 -29.90 10.50
CA ASP A 142 -3.38 -29.44 10.45
C ASP A 142 -3.99 -29.36 11.86
N GLY A 143 -4.70 -28.27 12.16
CA GLY A 143 -5.35 -28.04 13.47
C GLY A 143 -4.43 -27.49 14.56
N THR A 144 -3.16 -27.20 14.28
CA THR A 144 -2.29 -26.45 15.19
C THR A 144 -2.61 -24.95 15.19
N ARG A 145 -2.14 -24.19 16.19
CA ARG A 145 -2.44 -22.75 16.37
C ARG A 145 -2.04 -21.88 15.16
N ASP A 146 -1.00 -22.29 14.44
CA ASP A 146 -0.52 -21.68 13.17
C ASP A 146 -0.79 -22.61 11.98
N GLY A 147 -1.88 -23.39 12.05
CA GLY A 147 -2.12 -24.59 11.23
C GLY A 147 -2.15 -24.37 9.71
N GLY A 148 -1.51 -25.30 9.03
CA GLY A 148 -1.38 -25.37 7.57
C GLY A 148 0.07 -25.21 7.10
N ALA A 149 0.40 -25.90 6.02
CA ALA A 149 1.74 -25.89 5.44
C ALA A 149 1.79 -25.04 4.17
N LYS A 150 2.97 -24.51 3.86
CA LYS A 150 3.23 -23.73 2.65
C LYS A 150 4.32 -24.38 1.82
N VAL A 151 4.08 -24.50 0.52
CA VAL A 151 5.07 -24.94 -0.47
C VAL A 151 5.38 -23.77 -1.37
N MET A 152 6.59 -23.25 -1.27
CA MET A 152 7.07 -22.14 -2.07
C MET A 152 8.03 -22.65 -3.14
N TYR A 153 7.65 -22.43 -4.41
CA TYR A 153 8.53 -22.72 -5.54
C TYR A 153 9.28 -21.47 -5.98
N ILE A 154 10.61 -21.53 -6.06
CA ILE A 154 11.40 -20.40 -6.56
C ILE A 154 11.32 -20.34 -8.09
N GLY A 155 10.53 -19.38 -8.57
CA GLY A 155 10.27 -19.08 -9.97
C GLY A 155 11.40 -18.30 -10.64
N CYS A 156 11.16 -17.90 -11.89
CA CYS A 156 12.07 -17.06 -12.66
C CYS A 156 11.33 -16.44 -13.84
N SER A 157 11.61 -15.18 -14.14
CA SER A 157 11.08 -14.47 -15.32
C SER A 157 11.37 -15.18 -16.64
N ALA A 158 12.41 -16.02 -16.71
CA ALA A 158 12.69 -16.88 -17.87
C ALA A 158 11.53 -17.85 -18.22
N ALA A 159 10.64 -18.15 -17.28
CA ALA A 159 9.44 -18.95 -17.51
C ALA A 159 8.52 -18.36 -18.58
N SER A 160 8.52 -17.03 -18.76
CA SER A 160 7.75 -16.33 -19.81
C SER A 160 8.20 -16.72 -21.23
N ASN A 161 9.45 -17.15 -21.39
CA ASN A 161 10.02 -17.61 -22.66
C ASN A 161 10.03 -19.16 -22.77
N GLY A 162 9.51 -19.85 -21.76
CA GLY A 162 9.42 -21.31 -21.72
C GLY A 162 8.27 -21.84 -22.57
N ARG A 163 8.33 -23.13 -22.88
CA ARG A 163 7.24 -23.87 -23.52
C ARG A 163 6.86 -25.07 -22.68
N LEU A 164 5.57 -25.34 -22.59
CA LEU A 164 5.06 -26.48 -21.81
C LEU A 164 5.43 -27.83 -22.44
N ASP A 165 5.55 -27.88 -23.76
CA ASP A 165 5.86 -29.08 -24.54
C ASP A 165 7.35 -29.28 -24.81
N TYR A 166 8.21 -28.44 -24.20
CA TYR A 166 9.64 -28.43 -24.47
C TYR A 166 10.30 -29.81 -24.27
N PHE A 167 9.96 -30.50 -23.17
CA PHE A 167 10.52 -31.82 -22.85
C PHE A 167 9.66 -32.98 -23.38
N ASP A 168 8.51 -32.71 -24.02
CA ASP A 168 7.70 -33.74 -24.66
C ASP A 168 8.38 -34.20 -25.96
N HIS A 169 8.98 -33.24 -26.68
CA HIS A 169 9.75 -33.51 -27.87
C HIS A 169 10.97 -34.37 -27.53
N ASN A 170 11.04 -35.55 -28.17
CA ASN A 170 12.10 -36.55 -27.97
C ASN A 170 12.25 -37.04 -26.51
N GLN A 171 11.21 -36.94 -25.67
CA GLN A 171 11.27 -37.27 -24.24
C GLN A 171 12.38 -36.51 -23.49
N GLY A 172 12.64 -35.26 -23.88
CA GLY A 172 13.71 -34.44 -23.30
C GLY A 172 15.12 -34.83 -23.74
N ARG A 173 15.25 -35.71 -24.74
CA ARG A 173 16.55 -36.13 -25.28
C ARG A 173 16.99 -35.19 -26.40
N ASP A 174 18.18 -34.66 -26.25
CA ASP A 174 18.89 -34.04 -27.36
C ASP A 174 19.58 -35.13 -28.20
N SER A 175 19.47 -35.03 -29.52
CA SER A 175 20.10 -35.98 -30.46
C SER A 175 21.59 -35.71 -30.64
N ARG A 176 22.05 -34.53 -30.21
CA ARG A 176 23.47 -34.14 -30.23
C ARG A 176 24.23 -34.85 -29.11
N PRO A 177 25.55 -35.09 -29.27
CA PRO A 177 26.35 -35.73 -28.25
C PRO A 177 26.45 -34.86 -26.97
N PRO A 178 26.49 -35.48 -25.77
CA PRO A 178 26.75 -34.76 -24.52
C PRO A 178 28.01 -33.89 -24.59
N GLY A 179 27.95 -32.71 -23.98
CA GLY A 179 29.01 -31.69 -24.03
C GLY A 179 28.91 -30.72 -25.21
N THR A 180 28.00 -30.96 -26.18
CA THR A 180 27.73 -30.00 -27.25
C THR A 180 27.23 -28.67 -26.68
N LEU A 181 27.82 -27.55 -27.10
CA LEU A 181 27.42 -26.21 -26.65
C LEU A 181 26.03 -25.85 -27.18
N LEU A 182 25.17 -25.37 -26.29
CA LEU A 182 23.88 -24.78 -26.63
C LEU A 182 24.02 -23.27 -26.77
N SER A 183 23.27 -22.69 -27.70
CA SER A 183 23.14 -21.24 -27.79
C SER A 183 22.50 -20.68 -26.51
N ALA A 184 22.73 -19.39 -26.23
CA ALA A 184 22.09 -18.72 -25.09
C ALA A 184 20.55 -18.81 -25.17
N ARG A 185 19.99 -18.77 -26.38
CA ARG A 185 18.55 -18.91 -26.63
C ARG A 185 18.04 -20.30 -26.26
N GLU A 186 18.74 -21.37 -26.68
CA GLU A 186 18.37 -22.76 -26.35
C GLU A 186 18.50 -23.02 -24.85
N GLY A 187 19.61 -22.62 -24.22
CA GLY A 187 19.81 -22.79 -22.78
C GLY A 187 18.76 -22.07 -21.94
N ASN A 188 18.43 -20.82 -22.31
CA ASN A 188 17.38 -20.06 -21.63
C ASN A 188 15.98 -20.65 -21.86
N ALA A 189 15.68 -21.14 -23.07
CA ALA A 189 14.42 -21.81 -23.36
C ALA A 189 14.28 -23.11 -22.55
N ARG A 190 15.34 -23.91 -22.44
CA ARG A 190 15.39 -25.15 -21.62
C ARG A 190 15.14 -24.85 -20.14
N PHE A 191 15.88 -23.89 -19.57
CA PHE A 191 15.72 -23.50 -18.17
C PHE A 191 14.34 -22.89 -17.91
N GLY A 192 13.91 -21.93 -18.75
CA GLY A 192 12.60 -21.28 -18.65
C GLY A 192 11.44 -22.27 -18.74
N SER A 193 11.52 -23.24 -19.66
CA SER A 193 10.53 -24.31 -19.78
C SER A 193 10.45 -25.17 -18.52
N SER A 194 11.59 -25.52 -17.92
CA SER A 194 11.61 -26.30 -16.67
C SER A 194 10.92 -25.56 -15.52
N LYS A 195 11.12 -24.24 -15.41
CA LYS A 195 10.46 -23.40 -14.39
C LYS A 195 8.96 -23.25 -14.65
N LEU A 196 8.57 -23.06 -15.92
CA LEU A 196 7.17 -22.96 -16.32
C LEU A 196 6.39 -24.24 -16.02
N ILE A 197 6.91 -25.41 -16.43
CA ILE A 197 6.23 -26.70 -16.23
C ILE A 197 6.10 -27.01 -14.74
N ALA A 198 7.15 -26.75 -13.95
CA ALA A 198 7.12 -26.95 -12.50
C ALA A 198 6.05 -26.10 -11.81
N SER A 199 5.98 -24.80 -12.12
CA SER A 199 4.93 -23.93 -11.59
C SER A 199 3.54 -24.44 -11.98
N VAL A 200 3.32 -24.76 -13.25
CA VAL A 200 2.01 -25.27 -13.72
C VAL A 200 1.62 -26.57 -13.02
N ALA A 201 2.53 -27.53 -12.87
CA ALA A 201 2.28 -28.79 -12.19
C ALA A 201 1.95 -28.60 -10.70
N LEU A 202 2.68 -27.73 -10.00
CA LEU A 202 2.46 -27.43 -8.58
C LEU A 202 1.13 -26.69 -8.34
N TYR A 203 0.75 -25.72 -9.18
CA TYR A 203 -0.58 -25.11 -9.10
C TYR A 203 -1.70 -26.10 -9.46
N ALA A 204 -1.47 -27.01 -10.40
CA ALA A 204 -2.45 -28.05 -10.70
C ALA A 204 -2.64 -29.01 -9.52
N LEU A 205 -1.55 -29.39 -8.85
CA LEU A 205 -1.59 -30.16 -7.61
C LEU A 205 -2.37 -29.42 -6.52
N ARG A 206 -2.09 -28.12 -6.32
CA ARG A 206 -2.83 -27.25 -5.40
C ARG A 206 -4.34 -27.30 -5.65
N ARG A 207 -4.78 -27.09 -6.90
CA ARG A 207 -6.20 -27.16 -7.28
C ARG A 207 -6.79 -28.53 -6.98
N SER A 208 -6.07 -29.61 -7.29
CA SER A 208 -6.50 -30.98 -7.00
C SER A 208 -6.70 -31.22 -5.50
N LEU A 209 -5.75 -30.76 -4.67
CA LEU A 209 -5.82 -30.91 -3.21
C LEU A 209 -6.96 -30.09 -2.60
N ALA A 210 -7.15 -28.86 -3.08
CA ALA A 210 -8.26 -28.00 -2.67
C ALA A 210 -9.63 -28.63 -2.99
N CYS A 211 -9.78 -29.31 -4.13
CA CYS A 211 -11.00 -30.04 -4.48
C CYS A 211 -11.26 -31.26 -3.60
N THR A 212 -10.22 -31.86 -3.01
CA THR A 212 -10.35 -33.03 -2.12
C THR A 212 -10.57 -32.67 -0.65
N GLY A 213 -10.31 -31.42 -0.24
CA GLY A 213 -10.68 -30.87 1.08
C GLY A 213 -9.94 -31.43 2.30
N ASN A 214 -8.84 -32.17 2.11
CA ASN A 214 -8.26 -33.01 3.17
C ASN A 214 -6.93 -32.54 3.80
N ILE A 215 -6.28 -31.49 3.27
CA ILE A 215 -4.99 -31.00 3.78
C ILE A 215 -4.99 -29.46 3.69
N SER A 216 -4.59 -28.78 4.76
CA SER A 216 -4.38 -27.33 4.78
C SER A 216 -3.01 -27.00 4.15
N LEU A 217 -2.93 -27.02 2.81
CA LEU A 217 -1.68 -26.80 2.06
C LEU A 217 -1.82 -25.65 1.06
N ASP A 218 -0.99 -24.61 1.22
CA ASP A 218 -0.86 -23.50 0.27
C ASP A 218 0.34 -23.75 -0.65
N ILE A 219 0.16 -23.71 -1.97
CA ILE A 219 1.27 -23.83 -2.94
C ILE A 219 1.32 -22.60 -3.83
N PHE A 220 2.47 -21.95 -3.90
CA PHE A 220 2.66 -20.75 -4.71
C PHE A 220 4.10 -20.60 -5.21
N THR A 221 4.27 -19.76 -6.23
CA THR A 221 5.58 -19.45 -6.82
C THR A 221 6.04 -18.06 -6.37
N LEU A 222 7.34 -17.92 -6.09
CA LEU A 222 7.99 -16.64 -5.82
C LEU A 222 9.20 -16.46 -6.75
N ASP A 223 9.18 -15.40 -7.54
CA ASP A 223 10.27 -14.96 -8.40
C ASP A 223 11.19 -14.00 -7.63
N PRO A 224 12.47 -14.36 -7.38
CA PRO A 224 13.38 -13.53 -6.62
C PRO A 224 13.96 -12.35 -7.45
N GLY A 225 13.53 -12.20 -8.70
CA GLY A 225 14.11 -11.25 -9.65
C GLY A 225 15.51 -11.66 -10.10
N GLY A 226 16.20 -10.77 -10.81
CA GLY A 226 17.60 -11.00 -11.15
C GLY A 226 18.45 -11.06 -9.88
N ILE A 227 19.36 -12.03 -9.76
CA ILE A 227 20.27 -12.16 -8.60
C ILE A 227 21.72 -11.95 -9.04
N ALA A 228 22.43 -11.13 -8.27
CA ALA A 228 23.85 -10.85 -8.39
C ALA A 228 24.72 -11.98 -7.79
N GLY A 229 25.49 -12.73 -8.58
CA GLY A 229 26.57 -13.58 -8.06
C GLY A 229 26.89 -14.81 -8.91
N LYS A 230 27.66 -15.75 -8.35
CA LYS A 230 28.00 -17.02 -9.00
C LYS A 230 26.74 -17.90 -9.04
N SER A 231 26.06 -17.93 -10.19
CA SER A 231 25.03 -18.94 -10.45
C SER A 231 25.69 -20.32 -10.54
N HIS A 232 25.11 -21.34 -9.90
CA HIS A 232 25.54 -22.73 -10.00
C HIS A 232 25.16 -23.30 -11.38
N LEU A 233 25.85 -22.84 -12.41
CA LEU A 233 25.75 -23.38 -13.75
C LEU A 233 26.50 -24.71 -13.81
N ARG A 234 25.90 -25.75 -14.40
CA ARG A 234 26.58 -27.05 -14.60
C ARG A 234 27.80 -26.94 -15.51
N THR A 235 27.82 -25.94 -16.38
CA THR A 235 28.90 -25.70 -17.34
C THR A 235 29.19 -24.20 -17.48
N ARG A 236 30.42 -23.86 -17.91
CA ARG A 236 30.83 -22.47 -18.15
C ARG A 236 29.91 -21.83 -19.19
N PRO A 237 29.23 -20.69 -18.87
CA PRO A 237 28.33 -20.05 -19.82
C PRO A 237 29.10 -19.49 -21.04
N PRO A 238 28.42 -19.32 -22.20
CA PRO A 238 29.00 -18.69 -23.38
C PRO A 238 29.57 -17.30 -23.07
N LEU A 239 30.60 -16.89 -23.83
CA LEU A 239 31.30 -15.61 -23.64
C LEU A 239 30.34 -14.41 -23.71
N SER A 240 29.34 -14.47 -24.60
CA SER A 240 28.27 -13.46 -24.73
C SER A 240 27.41 -13.30 -23.48
N VAL A 241 27.05 -14.40 -22.82
CA VAL A 241 26.26 -14.39 -21.56
C VAL A 241 27.10 -13.84 -20.41
N ARG A 242 28.41 -14.10 -20.38
CA ARG A 242 29.33 -13.55 -19.38
C ARG A 242 29.53 -12.05 -19.55
N VAL A 243 29.73 -11.59 -20.78
CA VAL A 243 29.83 -10.16 -21.09
C VAL A 243 28.53 -9.46 -20.72
N ALA A 244 27.37 -10.01 -21.06
CA ALA A 244 26.07 -9.46 -20.66
C ALA A 244 25.89 -9.42 -19.13
N HIS A 245 26.29 -10.47 -18.41
CA HIS A 245 26.20 -10.50 -16.95
C HIS A 245 27.20 -9.53 -16.28
N GLN A 246 28.38 -9.31 -16.86
CA GLN A 246 29.37 -8.34 -16.39
C GLN A 246 28.94 -6.90 -16.69
N THR A 247 28.43 -6.60 -17.88
CA THR A 247 27.94 -5.27 -18.25
C THR A 247 26.70 -4.89 -17.42
N GLN A 248 25.77 -5.81 -17.20
CA GLN A 248 24.61 -5.59 -16.32
C GLN A 248 25.00 -5.47 -14.83
N THR A 249 26.10 -6.09 -14.40
CA THR A 249 26.65 -5.92 -13.05
C THR A 249 27.26 -4.53 -12.83
N GLY A 250 27.90 -3.96 -13.86
CA GLY A 250 28.43 -2.59 -13.84
C GLY A 250 27.35 -1.51 -13.94
N LEU A 251 26.26 -1.77 -14.68
CA LEU A 251 25.11 -0.86 -14.83
C LEU A 251 24.03 -1.02 -13.74
N ARG A 252 24.32 -1.77 -12.67
CA ARG A 252 23.38 -2.07 -11.56
C ARG A 252 22.61 -0.88 -11.00
N PRO A 253 23.22 0.29 -10.72
CA PRO A 253 22.49 1.43 -10.17
C PRO A 253 21.42 1.94 -11.14
N PHE A 254 21.75 1.98 -12.43
CA PHE A 254 20.87 2.46 -13.50
C PHE A 254 19.76 1.46 -13.85
N LEU A 255 20.06 0.15 -13.89
CA LEU A 255 19.04 -0.88 -14.18
C LEU A 255 18.02 -1.04 -13.04
N ARG A 256 18.43 -0.80 -11.79
CA ARG A 256 17.53 -0.78 -10.63
C ARG A 256 16.60 0.43 -10.62
N MET A 257 16.99 1.54 -11.26
CA MET A 257 16.16 2.73 -11.47
C MET A 257 15.04 2.46 -12.49
N LEU A 258 15.25 1.54 -13.44
CA LEU A 258 14.28 1.18 -14.49
C LEU A 258 13.35 0.01 -14.11
N SER A 259 13.77 -0.89 -13.22
CA SER A 259 12.91 -1.95 -12.65
C SER A 259 13.45 -2.45 -11.32
N ARG A 260 12.58 -2.50 -10.29
CA ARG A 260 12.88 -3.01 -8.94
C ARG A 260 13.32 -4.49 -8.93
N SER A 261 12.98 -5.26 -9.97
CA SER A 261 13.37 -6.68 -10.09
C SER A 261 14.77 -6.90 -10.70
N SER A 262 15.50 -5.83 -11.05
CA SER A 262 16.80 -5.90 -11.70
C SER A 262 17.96 -6.06 -10.71
N ILE A 263 18.51 -7.28 -10.62
CA ILE A 263 19.82 -7.63 -10.04
C ILE A 263 19.98 -7.25 -8.55
N ASN A 264 19.41 -8.09 -7.69
CA ASN A 264 19.48 -8.03 -6.23
C ASN A 264 20.64 -8.85 -5.66
N LYS A 265 21.21 -8.42 -4.53
CA LYS A 265 22.04 -9.30 -3.69
C LYS A 265 21.14 -10.40 -3.11
N ALA A 266 21.62 -11.64 -3.02
CA ALA A 266 20.80 -12.79 -2.64
C ALA A 266 20.07 -12.65 -1.28
N HIS A 267 20.61 -11.88 -0.33
CA HIS A 267 19.95 -11.62 0.95
C HIS A 267 18.64 -10.82 0.84
N VAL A 268 18.46 -10.02 -0.22
CA VAL A 268 17.25 -9.20 -0.44
C VAL A 268 16.03 -10.09 -0.73
N PRO A 269 16.03 -10.91 -1.81
CA PRO A 269 14.92 -11.83 -2.03
C PRO A 269 14.83 -12.88 -0.93
N ALA A 270 15.93 -13.27 -0.28
CA ALA A 270 15.89 -14.18 0.86
C ALA A 270 15.10 -13.64 2.06
N LYS A 271 15.26 -12.35 2.40
CA LYS A 271 14.46 -11.69 3.45
C LYS A 271 12.97 -11.69 3.09
N VAL A 272 12.64 -11.45 1.83
CA VAL A 272 11.26 -11.50 1.36
C VAL A 272 10.69 -12.91 1.43
N ILE A 273 11.44 -13.92 0.97
CA ILE A 273 11.05 -15.34 1.06
C ILE A 273 10.78 -15.74 2.51
N ALA A 274 11.67 -15.37 3.44
CA ALA A 274 11.47 -15.62 4.86
C ALA A 274 10.21 -14.92 5.40
N ASN A 275 9.95 -13.67 5.01
CA ASN A 275 8.75 -12.96 5.42
C ASN A 275 7.46 -13.61 4.89
N VAL A 276 7.44 -14.02 3.61
CA VAL A 276 6.27 -14.65 2.97
C VAL A 276 6.00 -16.04 3.56
N ALA A 277 7.06 -16.82 3.84
CA ALA A 277 6.96 -18.12 4.52
C ALA A 277 6.22 -17.99 5.87
N PHE A 278 6.55 -16.97 6.66
CA PHE A 278 5.98 -16.77 8.00
C PHE A 278 4.87 -15.70 8.10
N GLN A 279 4.35 -15.23 6.96
CA GLN A 279 3.23 -14.29 6.96
C GLN A 279 1.98 -14.96 7.54
N GLY A 280 1.35 -14.33 8.54
CA GLY A 280 0.19 -14.84 9.30
C GLY A 280 -1.13 -14.88 8.53
N ASN A 281 -1.08 -15.17 7.23
CA ASN A 281 -2.28 -15.42 6.45
C ASN A 281 -2.71 -16.85 6.74
N ALA A 282 -3.97 -17.05 7.16
CA ALA A 282 -4.56 -18.38 7.20
C ALA A 282 -4.32 -19.06 5.83
N VAL A 283 -4.08 -20.37 5.81
CA VAL A 283 -4.10 -21.12 4.55
C VAL A 283 -5.50 -20.96 3.95
N GLU A 284 -5.63 -20.00 3.04
CA GLU A 284 -6.90 -19.63 2.44
C GLU A 284 -7.36 -20.77 1.55
N ASN A 285 -8.29 -21.55 2.08
CA ASN A 285 -9.01 -22.51 1.28
C ASN A 285 -9.84 -21.74 0.23
N CYS A 286 -9.33 -21.77 -1.01
CA CYS A 286 -10.12 -21.66 -2.24
C CYS A 286 -10.45 -20.26 -2.83
N GLN A 287 -9.67 -19.18 -2.61
CA GLN A 287 -9.99 -17.91 -3.29
C GLN A 287 -8.92 -17.29 -4.19
N ARG A 288 -7.62 -17.42 -3.92
CA ARG A 288 -6.61 -16.80 -4.80
C ARG A 288 -5.32 -17.61 -4.98
N GLU A 289 -4.96 -17.87 -6.23
CA GLU A 289 -3.65 -18.41 -6.57
C GLU A 289 -2.64 -17.27 -6.62
N ARG A 290 -1.67 -17.29 -5.72
CA ARG A 290 -0.69 -16.21 -5.55
C ARG A 290 0.59 -16.49 -6.31
N TYR A 291 1.17 -15.47 -6.93
CA TYR A 291 2.50 -15.47 -7.50
C TYR A 291 3.22 -14.22 -7.02
N TYR A 292 4.38 -14.38 -6.40
CA TYR A 292 5.15 -13.24 -5.89
C TYR A 292 6.27 -12.89 -6.87
N ILE A 293 6.49 -11.60 -7.11
CA ILE A 293 7.73 -11.09 -7.68
C ILE A 293 8.34 -10.21 -6.61
N LEU A 294 9.41 -10.69 -5.97
CA LEU A 294 9.91 -10.11 -4.73
C LEU A 294 8.76 -9.97 -3.71
N ASP A 295 8.51 -8.76 -3.21
CA ASP A 295 7.52 -8.41 -2.19
C ASP A 295 6.13 -8.13 -2.77
N SER A 296 6.00 -8.10 -4.10
CA SER A 296 4.77 -7.79 -4.79
C SER A 296 3.97 -9.06 -5.09
N GLU A 297 2.72 -9.11 -4.61
CA GLU A 297 1.78 -10.19 -4.85
C GLU A 297 0.99 -9.97 -6.15
N TYR A 298 0.93 -11.01 -6.99
CA TYR A 298 0.15 -11.06 -8.22
C TYR A 298 -0.79 -12.26 -8.21
N GLU A 299 -1.88 -12.17 -8.97
CA GLU A 299 -2.66 -13.36 -9.30
C GLU A 299 -1.85 -14.25 -10.24
N ALA A 300 -1.69 -15.54 -9.91
CA ALA A 300 -0.81 -16.45 -10.64
C ALA A 300 -1.17 -16.55 -12.13
N ALA A 301 -2.46 -16.54 -12.46
CA ALA A 301 -2.95 -16.57 -13.84
C ALA A 301 -2.68 -15.28 -14.64
N SER A 302 -2.29 -14.18 -13.98
CA SER A 302 -1.81 -12.95 -14.63
C SER A 302 -0.37 -13.06 -15.11
N VAL A 303 0.47 -13.84 -14.40
CA VAL A 303 1.90 -14.03 -14.70
C VAL A 303 2.13 -15.29 -15.53
N VAL A 304 1.53 -16.41 -15.13
CA VAL A 304 1.65 -17.70 -15.81
C VAL A 304 0.36 -17.96 -16.59
N LEU A 305 0.34 -17.52 -17.85
CA LEU A 305 -0.85 -17.57 -18.71
C LEU A 305 -1.41 -18.99 -18.89
N ALA A 306 -0.56 -20.01 -18.81
CA ALA A 306 -0.95 -21.42 -18.86
C ALA A 306 -1.97 -21.81 -17.77
N LEU A 307 -2.00 -21.10 -16.63
CA LEU A 307 -2.92 -21.38 -15.53
C LEU A 307 -4.39 -21.05 -15.86
N ARG A 308 -4.63 -20.25 -16.91
CA ARG A 308 -5.97 -19.92 -17.41
C ARG A 308 -6.64 -21.12 -18.11
N ASN A 309 -5.86 -22.11 -18.56
CA ASN A 309 -6.38 -23.27 -19.26
C ASN A 309 -6.36 -24.51 -18.36
N GLY A 310 -7.48 -24.79 -17.69
CA GLY A 310 -7.61 -25.93 -16.78
C GLY A 310 -7.32 -27.29 -17.41
N SER A 311 -7.58 -27.48 -18.71
CA SER A 311 -7.29 -28.74 -19.41
C SER A 311 -5.78 -28.97 -19.58
N GLN A 312 -5.02 -27.92 -19.91
CA GLN A 312 -3.57 -27.99 -20.01
C GLN A 312 -2.94 -28.24 -18.64
N MET A 313 -3.44 -27.59 -17.59
CA MET A 313 -2.96 -27.83 -16.22
C MET A 313 -3.17 -29.27 -15.78
N ALA A 314 -4.37 -29.82 -15.97
CA ALA A 314 -4.68 -31.20 -15.62
C ALA A 314 -3.83 -32.20 -16.42
N GLY A 315 -3.66 -31.95 -17.73
CA GLY A 315 -2.79 -32.76 -18.57
C GLY A 315 -1.34 -32.76 -18.09
N ARG A 316 -0.80 -31.60 -17.72
CA ARG A 316 0.57 -31.47 -17.19
C ARG A 316 0.73 -32.11 -15.82
N LEU A 317 -0.26 -32.00 -14.94
CA LEU A 317 -0.26 -32.70 -13.66
C LEU A 317 -0.14 -34.22 -13.85
N VAL A 318 -0.99 -34.80 -14.69
CA VAL A 318 -0.99 -36.25 -14.97
C VAL A 318 0.34 -36.70 -15.57
N GLN A 319 0.91 -35.90 -16.47
CA GLN A 319 2.21 -36.20 -17.06
C GLN A 319 3.33 -36.22 -16.02
N VAL A 320 3.47 -35.15 -15.23
CA VAL A 320 4.55 -35.06 -14.22
C VAL A 320 4.36 -36.11 -13.14
N MET A 321 3.12 -36.45 -12.76
CA MET A 321 2.85 -37.60 -11.88
C MET A 321 3.36 -38.91 -12.46
N ARG A 322 3.06 -39.19 -13.74
CA ARG A 322 3.54 -40.41 -14.42
C ARG A 322 5.07 -40.46 -14.48
N GLU A 323 5.71 -39.33 -14.79
CA GLU A 323 7.17 -39.21 -14.86
C GLU A 323 7.83 -39.38 -13.48
N ALA A 324 7.17 -38.91 -12.42
CA ALA A 324 7.60 -39.10 -11.04
C ALA A 324 7.40 -40.55 -10.55
N GLU A 325 6.39 -41.28 -11.06
CA GLU A 325 6.08 -42.66 -10.68
C GLU A 325 6.88 -43.73 -11.45
N GLY A 326 7.37 -43.42 -12.66
CA GLY A 326 7.84 -44.45 -13.61
C GLY A 326 9.08 -44.08 -14.43
N GLY A 327 10.25 -44.09 -13.79
CA GLY A 327 11.55 -44.12 -14.48
C GLY A 327 11.88 -45.52 -15.01
N LYS A 328 11.20 -45.97 -16.08
CA LYS A 328 11.69 -46.92 -17.14
C LYS A 328 10.55 -47.36 -18.08
N ASN A 329 10.86 -47.37 -19.38
CA ASN A 329 10.08 -48.03 -20.43
C ASN A 329 9.74 -49.49 -20.05
N SER A 330 8.46 -49.82 -19.91
CA SER A 330 7.93 -51.14 -20.23
C SER A 330 6.57 -50.98 -20.92
N GLY A 331 6.41 -51.71 -22.03
CA GLY A 331 5.23 -51.67 -22.89
C GLY A 331 3.95 -52.19 -22.21
N PRO A 332 2.82 -52.21 -22.93
CA PRO A 332 1.54 -52.58 -22.36
C PRO A 332 1.58 -54.05 -21.93
N HIS A 333 1.02 -54.33 -20.74
CA HIS A 333 0.92 -55.62 -20.04
C HIS A 333 2.04 -55.94 -19.02
N ALA A 334 1.76 -55.61 -17.75
CA ALA A 334 2.11 -56.45 -16.60
C ALA A 334 1.40 -55.97 -15.30
N PHE A 335 0.08 -56.13 -15.21
CA PHE A 335 -0.53 -56.34 -13.89
C PHE A 335 -0.44 -57.84 -13.59
N SER A 336 0.71 -58.26 -13.04
CA SER A 336 0.84 -59.55 -12.38
C SER A 336 0.80 -59.32 -10.88
N LYS A 337 -0.13 -60.04 -10.22
CA LYS A 337 -0.36 -60.08 -8.79
C LYS A 337 0.95 -60.22 -8.00
N GLY A 338 1.12 -59.39 -6.97
CA GLY A 338 1.99 -59.71 -5.84
C GLY A 338 2.86 -58.55 -5.36
N HIS A 339 2.50 -58.04 -4.18
CA HIS A 339 3.40 -57.43 -3.17
C HIS A 339 4.08 -56.11 -3.55
N SER A 340 3.39 -54.99 -3.33
CA SER A 340 4.03 -53.71 -3.01
C SER A 340 3.81 -53.38 -1.55
N ALA A 341 4.90 -53.22 -0.81
CA ALA A 341 4.93 -52.80 0.58
C ALA A 341 4.53 -51.32 0.68
N TYR A 342 3.24 -51.07 0.88
CA TYR A 342 2.73 -49.83 1.46
C TYR A 342 1.86 -50.23 2.66
N PRO A 343 2.11 -49.72 3.87
CA PRO A 343 1.18 -49.90 4.97
C PRO A 343 -0.11 -49.13 4.61
N ARG A 344 -1.19 -49.89 4.34
CA ARG A 344 -2.50 -49.33 4.04
C ARG A 344 -3.11 -48.69 5.30
N GLY A 345 -3.12 -47.37 5.31
CA GLY A 345 -4.07 -46.53 6.05
C GLY A 345 -4.41 -45.31 5.18
N SER A 346 -5.61 -45.29 4.58
CA SER A 346 -6.17 -44.24 3.71
C SER A 346 -5.28 -43.69 2.58
N ALA A 347 -5.14 -44.42 1.47
CA ALA A 347 -4.48 -43.90 0.27
C ALA A 347 -5.37 -42.91 -0.50
N PHE A 348 -4.84 -41.72 -0.81
CA PHE A 348 -5.44 -40.74 -1.71
C PHE A 348 -5.66 -41.37 -3.11
N SER A 349 -6.92 -41.56 -3.52
CA SER A 349 -7.25 -41.76 -4.93
C SER A 349 -7.41 -40.40 -5.58
N ILE A 350 -6.37 -39.89 -6.25
CA ILE A 350 -6.51 -38.75 -7.16
C ILE A 350 -7.16 -39.30 -8.43
N SER A 351 -8.49 -39.31 -8.47
CA SER A 351 -9.21 -39.61 -9.71
C SER A 351 -9.15 -38.37 -10.60
N PRO A 352 -8.84 -38.50 -11.91
CA PRO A 352 -8.95 -37.41 -12.86
C PRO A 352 -10.43 -37.21 -13.20
N ASN A 353 -11.25 -36.94 -12.20
CA ASN A 353 -12.60 -36.50 -12.45
C ASN A 353 -12.51 -35.07 -12.95
N SER A 354 -12.79 -34.91 -14.24
CA SER A 354 -12.90 -33.64 -14.91
C SER A 354 -13.66 -32.67 -14.03
N PHE A 355 -13.00 -31.59 -13.61
CA PHE A 355 -13.73 -30.40 -13.21
C PHE A 355 -14.53 -29.97 -14.44
N GLN A 356 -15.81 -30.35 -14.47
CA GLN A 356 -16.75 -29.77 -15.39
C GLN A 356 -17.00 -28.35 -14.86
N PRO A 357 -16.53 -27.28 -15.53
CA PRO A 357 -17.13 -25.99 -15.28
C PRO A 357 -18.63 -26.21 -15.49
N ARG A 358 -19.48 -25.73 -14.56
CA ARG A 358 -20.92 -25.71 -14.76
C ARG A 358 -21.20 -25.05 -16.12
N SER A 359 -21.37 -25.86 -17.17
CA SER A 359 -21.89 -25.38 -18.42
C SER A 359 -23.35 -25.09 -18.13
N GLN A 360 -23.70 -23.83 -17.92
CA GLN A 360 -25.10 -23.42 -17.97
C GLN A 360 -25.51 -23.43 -19.45
N PRO A 361 -26.21 -24.48 -19.96
CA PRO A 361 -26.61 -24.52 -21.36
C PRO A 361 -27.66 -23.44 -21.64
N ALA A 362 -28.35 -23.00 -20.56
CA ALA A 362 -29.28 -21.89 -20.55
C ALA A 362 -28.62 -20.59 -21.00
N LEU A 363 -27.42 -20.23 -20.52
CA LEU A 363 -26.78 -18.96 -20.88
C LEU A 363 -26.29 -18.91 -22.33
N ARG A 364 -25.85 -20.03 -22.91
CA ARG A 364 -25.38 -20.04 -24.31
C ARG A 364 -26.55 -19.92 -25.30
N ARG A 365 -27.67 -20.61 -25.02
CA ARG A 365 -28.92 -20.42 -25.78
C ARG A 365 -29.52 -19.04 -25.55
N ARG A 366 -29.52 -18.51 -24.31
CA ARG A 366 -30.02 -17.17 -23.98
C ARG A 366 -29.17 -16.09 -24.64
N ARG A 367 -27.84 -16.25 -24.73
CA ARG A 367 -26.93 -15.30 -25.40
C ARG A 367 -27.09 -15.33 -26.93
N GLN A 368 -27.30 -16.49 -27.55
CA GLN A 368 -27.62 -16.58 -28.98
C GLN A 368 -29.03 -16.05 -29.29
N LEU A 369 -30.00 -16.30 -28.42
CA LEU A 369 -31.35 -15.73 -28.55
C LEU A 369 -31.35 -14.21 -28.35
N PHE A 370 -30.58 -13.71 -27.38
CA PHE A 370 -30.41 -12.27 -27.12
C PHE A 370 -29.65 -11.60 -28.27
N GLN A 371 -28.61 -12.22 -28.81
CA GLN A 371 -27.92 -11.73 -30.00
C GLN A 371 -28.85 -11.67 -31.22
N ARG A 372 -29.68 -12.71 -31.43
CA ARG A 372 -30.67 -12.72 -32.52
C ARG A 372 -31.79 -11.70 -32.31
N LEU A 373 -32.27 -11.53 -31.07
CA LEU A 373 -33.25 -10.50 -30.70
C LEU A 373 -32.70 -9.09 -30.84
N CYS A 374 -31.45 -8.85 -30.45
CA CYS A 374 -30.76 -7.57 -30.66
C CYS A 374 -30.53 -7.29 -32.15
N LEU A 375 -30.21 -8.31 -32.96
CA LEU A 375 -30.08 -8.17 -34.41
C LEU A 375 -31.42 -7.87 -35.06
N LEU A 376 -32.48 -8.57 -34.67
CA LEU A 376 -33.86 -8.32 -35.15
C LEU A 376 -34.38 -6.96 -34.70
N ALA A 377 -34.12 -6.56 -33.45
CA ALA A 377 -34.48 -5.25 -32.91
C ALA A 377 -33.69 -4.14 -33.62
N GLY A 378 -32.39 -4.35 -33.88
CA GLY A 378 -31.57 -3.41 -34.63
C GLY A 378 -32.02 -3.23 -36.08
N VAL A 379 -32.37 -4.33 -36.76
CA VAL A 379 -32.91 -4.28 -38.12
C VAL A 379 -34.31 -3.65 -38.15
N SER A 380 -35.17 -3.98 -37.18
CA SER A 380 -36.49 -3.37 -37.02
C SER A 380 -36.39 -1.86 -36.74
N PHE A 381 -35.46 -1.45 -35.88
CA PHE A 381 -35.17 -0.05 -35.57
C PHE A 381 -34.63 0.72 -36.79
N LEU A 382 -33.78 0.07 -37.59
CA LEU A 382 -33.29 0.65 -38.84
C LEU A 382 -34.43 0.82 -39.87
N LEU A 383 -35.32 -0.17 -39.97
CA LEU A 383 -36.51 -0.14 -40.83
C LEU A 383 -37.53 0.92 -40.39
N THR A 384 -37.76 1.09 -39.09
CA THR A 384 -38.68 2.13 -38.58
C THR A 384 -38.13 3.53 -38.79
N ILE A 385 -36.81 3.74 -38.64
CA ILE A 385 -36.14 5.00 -39.01
C ILE A 385 -36.24 5.27 -40.53
N LEU A 386 -36.19 4.23 -41.36
CA LEU A 386 -36.31 4.38 -42.82
C LEU A 386 -37.75 4.69 -43.27
N ILE A 387 -38.76 4.04 -42.67
CA ILE A 387 -40.17 4.12 -43.06
C ILE A 387 -40.89 5.36 -42.48
N PHE A 388 -40.51 5.83 -41.29
CA PHE A 388 -41.17 6.95 -40.61
C PHE A 388 -40.23 8.17 -40.48
N PRO A 389 -40.28 9.14 -41.41
CA PRO A 389 -39.38 10.30 -41.42
C PRO A 389 -39.44 11.17 -40.16
N SER A 390 -40.58 11.20 -39.47
CA SER A 390 -40.79 11.94 -38.23
C SER A 390 -40.00 11.40 -37.04
N TRP A 391 -39.59 10.12 -37.05
CA TRP A 391 -38.71 9.55 -36.02
C TRP A 391 -37.24 9.93 -36.20
N ARG A 392 -36.83 10.29 -37.43
CA ARG A 392 -35.47 10.76 -37.71
C ARG A 392 -35.17 12.06 -36.95
N ALA A 393 -36.15 12.96 -36.87
CA ALA A 393 -35.98 14.25 -36.19
C ALA A 393 -35.85 14.14 -34.66
N ALA A 394 -36.35 13.06 -34.03
CA ALA A 394 -36.24 12.85 -32.59
C ALA A 394 -35.01 12.01 -32.18
N VAL A 395 -34.58 11.08 -33.05
CA VAL A 395 -33.50 10.13 -32.76
C VAL A 395 -32.12 10.63 -33.22
N ILE A 396 -32.06 11.43 -34.28
CA ILE A 396 -30.78 11.93 -34.80
C ILE A 396 -30.11 12.91 -33.83
N PRO A 397 -30.79 13.88 -33.19
CA PRO A 397 -30.15 14.82 -32.25
C PRO A 397 -29.65 14.19 -30.95
N THR A 398 -30.22 13.04 -30.55
CA THR A 398 -29.82 12.31 -29.33
C THR A 398 -28.68 11.31 -29.58
N LEU A 399 -28.49 10.86 -30.83
CA LEU A 399 -27.30 10.10 -31.26
C LEU A 399 -26.17 11.00 -31.77
N SER A 400 -26.46 12.28 -32.09
CA SER A 400 -25.48 13.26 -32.55
C SER A 400 -25.14 14.28 -31.45
N LEU A 401 -24.47 13.84 -30.39
CA LEU A 401 -23.71 14.76 -29.53
C LEU A 401 -22.45 15.21 -30.28
N GLY A 402 -22.50 16.42 -30.85
CA GLY A 402 -21.33 17.29 -30.99
C GLY A 402 -20.61 17.39 -32.34
N LEU A 403 -21.22 17.07 -33.48
CA LEU A 403 -20.52 17.06 -34.79
C LEU A 403 -20.70 18.28 -35.70
N ILE A 404 -21.06 19.46 -35.17
CA ILE A 404 -20.98 20.69 -35.95
C ILE A 404 -20.38 21.83 -35.11
N HIS A 405 -19.05 21.80 -34.97
CA HIS A 405 -18.23 23.01 -35.00
C HIS A 405 -17.04 22.75 -35.94
N SER A 406 -16.86 23.69 -36.86
CA SER A 406 -15.94 23.61 -37.98
C SER A 406 -14.48 23.82 -37.57
N SER A 407 -13.62 23.17 -38.35
CA SER A 407 -12.16 23.38 -38.54
C SER A 407 -11.21 22.97 -37.41
N GLY A 408 -10.52 21.85 -37.64
CA GLY A 408 -9.10 21.71 -37.25
C GLY A 408 -8.75 20.72 -36.14
N ASP A 409 -9.23 19.47 -36.20
CA ASP A 409 -8.40 18.26 -35.98
C ASP A 409 -9.28 17.01 -35.84
N LEU A 410 -9.03 16.02 -36.70
CA LEU A 410 -9.60 14.68 -36.61
C LEU A 410 -8.92 13.91 -35.46
N GLN A 411 -9.30 14.20 -34.21
CA GLN A 411 -8.99 13.32 -33.08
C GLN A 411 -9.92 12.11 -33.11
N LEU A 412 -9.35 10.93 -33.35
CA LEU A 412 -9.96 9.65 -32.99
C LEU A 412 -10.44 9.75 -31.54
N GLN A 413 -11.70 9.42 -31.24
CA GLN A 413 -12.34 9.64 -29.92
C GLN A 413 -11.61 9.04 -28.69
N THR A 414 -10.59 8.21 -28.89
CA THR A 414 -9.74 7.63 -27.84
C THR A 414 -8.36 8.26 -27.70
N VAL A 415 -7.94 9.11 -28.65
CA VAL A 415 -6.63 9.78 -28.64
C VAL A 415 -6.81 11.19 -28.10
N ARG A 416 -6.26 11.47 -26.92
CA ARG A 416 -6.22 12.81 -26.34
C ARG A 416 -4.79 13.33 -26.42
N TYR A 417 -4.63 14.47 -27.09
CA TYR A 417 -3.36 15.20 -27.12
C TYR A 417 -3.33 16.21 -25.96
N TYR A 418 -2.19 16.28 -25.28
CA TYR A 418 -1.95 17.24 -24.21
C TYR A 418 -0.54 17.80 -24.38
N ASP A 419 -0.43 19.12 -24.53
CA ASP A 419 0.85 19.81 -24.47
C ASP A 419 1.10 20.27 -23.03
N LEU A 420 2.08 19.65 -22.36
CA LEU A 420 2.42 20.00 -20.97
C LEU A 420 3.14 21.35 -20.85
N SER A 421 3.59 21.95 -21.96
CA SER A 421 4.17 23.29 -21.95
C SER A 421 3.12 24.39 -21.71
N GLU A 422 1.84 24.11 -21.95
CA GLU A 422 0.73 25.04 -21.73
C GLU A 422 0.26 25.09 -20.27
N VAL A 423 0.60 24.07 -19.46
CA VAL A 423 0.13 23.89 -18.07
C VAL A 423 1.29 24.00 -17.07
N GLN A 424 2.02 25.11 -17.13
CA GLN A 424 3.20 25.35 -16.27
C GLN A 424 2.85 25.93 -14.89
N GLY A 425 1.68 26.57 -14.75
CA GLY A 425 1.30 27.34 -13.57
C GLY A 425 1.87 28.76 -13.63
N SER A 426 1.02 29.78 -13.54
CA SER A 426 1.41 31.20 -13.55
C SER A 426 0.83 31.99 -12.38
N GLU A 427 1.44 33.15 -12.10
CA GLU A 427 1.00 34.09 -11.05
C GLU A 427 -0.47 34.50 -11.13
N LYS A 428 -1.07 34.52 -12.33
CA LYS A 428 -2.45 34.92 -12.59
C LYS A 428 -3.26 33.78 -13.17
N GLY A 429 -3.19 32.61 -12.51
CA GLY A 429 -3.84 31.39 -12.97
C GLY A 429 -5.34 31.55 -13.23
N TRP A 430 -6.03 32.33 -12.40
CA TRP A 430 -7.47 32.59 -12.55
C TRP A 430 -7.84 33.34 -13.83
N GLU A 431 -7.00 34.30 -14.28
CA GLU A 431 -7.23 35.03 -15.54
C GLU A 431 -6.98 34.15 -16.76
N ARG A 432 -6.08 33.17 -16.62
CA ARG A 432 -5.68 32.25 -17.70
C ARG A 432 -6.49 30.95 -17.74
N GLY A 433 -7.45 30.78 -16.83
CA GLY A 433 -8.26 29.57 -16.76
C GLY A 433 -7.47 28.33 -16.34
N GLU A 434 -6.43 28.50 -15.53
CA GLU A 434 -5.60 27.40 -15.06
C GLU A 434 -6.36 26.50 -14.07
N ARG A 435 -6.23 25.18 -14.22
CA ARG A 435 -6.96 24.22 -13.37
C ARG A 435 -6.15 23.86 -12.13
N VAL A 436 -6.83 23.84 -10.99
CA VAL A 436 -6.29 23.49 -9.67
C VAL A 436 -6.83 22.14 -9.27
N LEU A 437 -5.96 21.21 -8.90
CA LEU A 437 -6.34 19.96 -8.26
C LEU A 437 -6.23 20.12 -6.74
N MET A 438 -7.37 20.19 -6.05
CA MET A 438 -7.41 20.26 -4.59
C MET A 438 -7.47 18.86 -3.98
N LEU A 439 -6.53 18.56 -3.09
CA LEU A 439 -6.34 17.22 -2.50
C LEU A 439 -6.49 17.28 -0.98
N THR A 440 -7.41 16.46 -0.46
CA THR A 440 -7.68 16.38 0.97
C THR A 440 -7.74 14.91 1.43
N PRO A 441 -6.72 14.42 2.17
CA PRO A 441 -6.82 13.12 2.84
C PRO A 441 -7.77 13.23 4.03
N LEU A 442 -8.62 12.22 4.23
CA LEU A 442 -9.66 12.20 5.25
C LEU A 442 -9.57 10.93 6.10
N ARG A 443 -9.68 11.11 7.41
CA ARG A 443 -9.87 10.04 8.37
C ARG A 443 -10.70 10.55 9.54
N ASP A 444 -11.79 9.85 9.86
CA ASP A 444 -12.66 10.21 11.00
C ASP A 444 -13.03 11.70 11.00
N ALA A 445 -13.34 12.25 9.82
CA ALA A 445 -13.43 13.68 9.55
C ALA A 445 -14.87 14.21 9.53
N SER A 446 -15.87 13.39 9.88
CA SER A 446 -17.30 13.78 9.77
C SER A 446 -17.63 15.07 10.52
N SER A 447 -17.02 15.33 11.68
CA SER A 447 -17.19 16.56 12.46
C SER A 447 -16.69 17.82 11.74
N HIS A 448 -15.69 17.69 10.87
CA HIS A 448 -15.03 18.83 10.22
C HIS A 448 -15.61 19.15 8.84
N LEU A 449 -16.29 18.20 8.18
CA LEU A 449 -16.84 18.37 6.83
C LEU A 449 -17.79 19.59 6.70
N PRO A 450 -18.74 19.86 7.62
CA PRO A 450 -19.61 21.04 7.54
C PRO A 450 -18.83 22.35 7.37
N MET A 451 -17.81 22.54 8.22
CA MET A 451 -16.95 23.71 8.17
C MET A 451 -16.12 23.71 6.88
N PHE A 452 -15.53 22.59 6.50
CA PHE A 452 -14.72 22.47 5.28
C PHE A 452 -15.49 22.86 4.01
N PHE A 453 -16.73 22.38 3.84
CA PHE A 453 -17.57 22.75 2.69
C PHE A 453 -18.04 24.20 2.74
N SER A 454 -18.19 24.80 3.93
CA SER A 454 -18.46 26.23 4.04
C SER A 454 -17.30 27.07 3.49
N HIS A 455 -16.06 26.63 3.72
CA HIS A 455 -14.88 27.27 3.13
C HIS A 455 -14.82 27.08 1.62
N LEU A 456 -15.10 25.87 1.11
CA LEU A 456 -15.15 25.62 -0.33
C LEU A 456 -16.14 26.55 -1.04
N ARG A 457 -17.33 26.77 -0.46
CA ARG A 457 -18.34 27.67 -1.02
C ARG A 457 -17.89 29.14 -1.08
N ASN A 458 -17.02 29.54 -0.15
CA ASN A 458 -16.58 30.92 -0.02
C ASN A 458 -15.32 31.24 -0.84
N LEU A 459 -14.69 30.26 -1.50
CA LEU A 459 -13.51 30.51 -2.32
C LEU A 459 -13.83 31.47 -3.47
N THR A 460 -12.91 32.38 -3.76
CA THR A 460 -13.07 33.32 -4.88
C THR A 460 -12.61 32.73 -6.21
N TYR A 461 -11.71 31.74 -6.16
CA TYR A 461 -11.19 31.09 -7.36
C TYR A 461 -12.32 30.37 -8.10
N PRO A 462 -12.47 30.49 -9.43
CA PRO A 462 -13.61 29.92 -10.14
C PRO A 462 -13.77 28.42 -9.86
N HIS A 463 -14.88 28.00 -9.23
CA HIS A 463 -15.05 26.62 -8.75
C HIS A 463 -14.98 25.60 -9.90
N ASN A 464 -15.44 25.95 -11.10
CA ASN A 464 -15.36 25.10 -12.28
C ASN A 464 -13.91 24.79 -12.73
N LEU A 465 -12.92 25.54 -12.26
CA LEU A 465 -11.49 25.31 -12.48
C LEU A 465 -10.83 24.52 -11.35
N ILE A 466 -11.55 24.26 -10.26
CA ILE A 466 -11.09 23.47 -9.13
C ILE A 466 -11.65 22.05 -9.27
N ASP A 467 -10.76 21.11 -9.51
CA ASP A 467 -11.06 19.68 -9.46
C ASP A 467 -10.79 19.20 -8.01
N LEU A 468 -11.76 18.54 -7.38
CA LEU A 468 -11.65 18.08 -5.99
C LEU A 468 -11.27 16.59 -5.92
N ALA A 469 -10.40 16.25 -4.99
CA ALA A 469 -9.97 14.87 -4.82
C ALA A 469 -9.78 14.53 -3.34
N PHE A 470 -10.50 13.48 -2.91
CA PHE A 470 -10.51 13.01 -1.52
C PHE A 470 -10.00 11.59 -1.42
N LEU A 471 -9.22 11.30 -0.38
CA LEU A 471 -8.88 9.94 -0.01
C LEU A 471 -9.39 9.63 1.39
N VAL A 472 -10.36 8.73 1.51
CA VAL A 472 -10.88 8.25 2.79
C VAL A 472 -10.14 6.96 3.15
N SER A 473 -9.47 6.96 4.31
CA SER A 473 -8.67 5.82 4.81
C SER A 473 -8.96 5.55 6.27
N ASP A 474 -9.05 4.25 6.62
CA ASP A 474 -9.10 3.75 8.00
C ASP A 474 -10.12 4.49 8.90
N SER A 475 -11.21 4.99 8.31
CA SER A 475 -12.28 5.74 8.98
C SER A 475 -13.31 4.81 9.60
N ARG A 476 -13.81 5.17 10.78
CA ARG A 476 -14.77 4.40 11.58
C ARG A 476 -16.10 5.12 11.76
N ASP A 477 -16.14 6.40 11.46
CA ASP A 477 -17.33 7.26 11.50
C ASP A 477 -18.03 7.33 10.14
N ASP A 478 -19.02 8.23 10.02
CA ASP A 478 -19.84 8.40 8.82
C ASP A 478 -19.21 9.33 7.75
N THR A 479 -17.87 9.52 7.78
CA THR A 479 -17.15 10.44 6.89
C THR A 479 -17.50 10.25 5.42
N LEU A 480 -17.52 9.00 4.93
CA LEU A 480 -17.74 8.73 3.50
C LEU A 480 -19.16 9.08 3.04
N GLN A 481 -20.17 8.79 3.87
CA GLN A 481 -21.56 9.07 3.55
C GLN A 481 -21.83 10.57 3.61
N MET A 482 -21.35 11.25 4.66
CA MET A 482 -21.49 12.70 4.79
C MET A 482 -20.77 13.44 3.65
N LEU A 483 -19.53 13.04 3.32
CA LEU A 483 -18.80 13.58 2.18
C LEU A 483 -19.61 13.44 0.88
N SER A 484 -20.18 12.27 0.64
CA SER A 484 -20.99 12.02 -0.56
C SER A 484 -22.25 12.89 -0.62
N SER A 485 -22.94 13.08 0.51
CA SER A 485 -24.12 13.97 0.60
C SER A 485 -23.75 15.41 0.29
N MET A 486 -22.71 15.93 0.97
CA MET A 486 -22.29 17.32 0.82
C MET A 486 -21.73 17.63 -0.58
N LEU A 487 -21.05 16.66 -1.21
CA LEU A 487 -20.64 16.77 -2.62
C LEU A 487 -21.84 16.81 -3.57
N GLN A 488 -22.88 16.03 -3.32
CA GLN A 488 -24.11 16.11 -4.11
C GLN A 488 -24.83 17.44 -3.91
N GLU A 489 -24.88 17.95 -2.68
CA GLU A 489 -25.49 19.24 -2.37
C GLU A 489 -24.78 20.40 -3.07
N ILE A 490 -23.44 20.43 -3.07
CA ILE A 490 -22.68 21.50 -3.73
C ILE A 490 -22.72 21.41 -5.26
N GLN A 491 -22.81 20.20 -5.81
CA GLN A 491 -22.92 19.99 -7.26
C GLN A 491 -24.32 20.28 -7.80
N ASN A 492 -25.36 20.12 -6.97
CA ASN A 492 -26.76 20.42 -7.32
C ASN A 492 -27.20 21.83 -6.87
N ASP A 493 -26.25 22.72 -6.56
CA ASP A 493 -26.56 24.09 -6.18
C ASP A 493 -27.30 24.82 -7.32
N ALA A 494 -28.19 25.74 -6.96
CA ALA A 494 -28.99 26.48 -7.93
C ALA A 494 -28.13 27.44 -8.78
N ASP A 495 -27.01 27.93 -8.25
CA ASP A 495 -26.04 28.73 -9.00
C ASP A 495 -25.02 27.81 -9.71
N PRO A 496 -24.99 27.77 -11.06
CA PRO A 496 -24.02 26.97 -11.81
C PRO A 496 -22.56 27.30 -11.48
N LYS A 497 -22.26 28.51 -11.00
CA LYS A 497 -20.91 28.93 -10.60
C LYS A 497 -20.42 28.25 -9.33
N MET A 498 -21.32 27.69 -8.52
CA MET A 498 -20.96 26.98 -7.29
C MET A 498 -20.47 25.56 -7.57
N SER A 499 -20.78 25.00 -8.74
CA SER A 499 -20.33 23.67 -9.12
C SER A 499 -18.81 23.61 -9.34
N PHE A 500 -18.19 22.62 -8.71
CA PHE A 500 -16.78 22.29 -8.89
C PHE A 500 -16.57 21.51 -10.19
N GLY A 501 -15.33 21.43 -10.64
CA GLY A 501 -14.92 20.62 -11.80
C GLY A 501 -15.07 19.11 -11.55
N GLU A 502 -14.03 18.35 -11.89
CA GLU A 502 -14.07 16.90 -11.71
C GLU A 502 -13.83 16.54 -10.23
N ILE A 503 -14.73 15.73 -9.66
CA ILE A 503 -14.62 15.25 -8.28
C ILE A 503 -14.21 13.77 -8.28
N SER A 504 -13.17 13.43 -7.51
CA SER A 504 -12.69 12.06 -7.32
C SER A 504 -12.71 11.69 -5.84
N VAL A 505 -13.45 10.65 -5.46
CA VAL A 505 -13.44 10.10 -4.10
C VAL A 505 -12.80 8.72 -4.15
N ILE A 506 -11.68 8.56 -3.45
CA ILE A 506 -10.90 7.33 -3.39
C ILE A 506 -11.01 6.75 -1.99
N GLN A 507 -11.36 5.48 -1.88
CA GLN A 507 -11.33 4.76 -0.60
C GLN A 507 -10.18 3.76 -0.62
N LYS A 508 -9.26 3.88 0.35
CA LYS A 508 -8.14 2.96 0.49
C LYS A 508 -7.60 2.98 1.92
N ASP A 509 -7.59 1.81 2.54
CA ASP A 509 -7.02 1.63 3.88
C ASP A 509 -5.52 1.29 3.80
N PHE A 510 -4.75 1.81 4.77
CA PHE A 510 -3.32 1.53 4.92
C PHE A 510 -3.02 0.65 6.15
N GLY A 511 -4.05 0.24 6.89
CA GLY A 511 -3.94 -0.75 7.96
C GLY A 511 -3.25 -0.20 9.21
N GLN A 512 -3.46 1.08 9.50
CA GLN A 512 -2.90 1.72 10.68
C GLN A 512 -3.53 1.10 11.95
N LYS A 513 -2.78 0.21 12.62
CA LYS A 513 -3.22 -0.48 13.84
C LYS A 513 -3.51 0.53 14.95
N VAL A 514 -4.78 0.80 15.22
CA VAL A 514 -5.20 1.57 16.39
C VAL A 514 -5.24 0.64 17.59
N GLN A 515 -4.13 0.44 18.29
CA GLN A 515 -4.15 -0.17 19.62
C GLN A 515 -3.13 0.46 20.57
N GLN A 516 -3.69 0.92 21.72
CA GLN A 516 -3.11 1.25 23.03
C GLN A 516 -2.60 2.69 23.28
N ASP A 517 -3.25 3.32 24.26
CA ASP A 517 -3.00 4.56 25.02
C ASP A 517 -2.58 5.83 24.25
N VAL A 518 -3.31 6.92 24.52
CA VAL A 518 -3.02 8.27 23.97
C VAL A 518 -1.58 8.69 24.28
N GLU A 519 -1.04 8.26 25.43
CA GLU A 519 0.37 8.47 25.83
C GLU A 519 1.38 7.69 24.95
N SER A 520 1.03 6.52 24.41
CA SER A 520 1.92 5.76 23.51
C SER A 520 1.97 6.33 22.09
N ARG A 521 0.94 7.10 21.69
CA ARG A 521 0.84 7.77 20.38
C ARG A 521 1.82 8.93 20.22
N HIS A 522 2.29 9.50 21.33
CA HIS A 522 3.24 10.61 21.34
C HIS A 522 4.69 10.15 21.49
N GLY A 523 4.98 8.84 21.48
CA GLY A 523 6.37 8.37 21.46
C GLY A 523 7.07 8.79 20.16
N PHE A 524 8.27 9.38 20.27
CA PHE A 524 9.10 9.83 19.16
C PHE A 524 9.21 8.79 18.01
N GLU A 525 9.38 7.50 18.35
CA GLU A 525 9.49 6.40 17.38
C GLU A 525 8.16 6.11 16.62
N ALA A 526 7.01 6.28 17.29
CA ALA A 526 5.71 6.04 16.67
C ALA A 526 5.39 7.10 15.60
N GLN A 527 5.82 8.34 15.82
CA GLN A 527 5.55 9.46 14.95
C GLN A 527 6.21 9.32 13.56
N ALA A 528 7.43 8.78 13.51
CA ALA A 528 8.12 8.47 12.25
C ALA A 528 7.33 7.46 11.40
N SER A 529 6.76 6.42 12.02
CA SER A 529 5.96 5.41 11.32
C SER A 529 4.64 5.98 10.78
N ARG A 530 3.99 6.88 11.54
CA ARG A 530 2.77 7.58 11.14
C ARG A 530 3.00 8.47 9.92
N ARG A 531 4.05 9.29 9.92
CA ARG A 531 4.39 10.15 8.76
C ARG A 531 4.62 9.34 7.49
N LYS A 532 5.31 8.19 7.60
CA LYS A 532 5.53 7.29 6.45
C LYS A 532 4.21 6.75 5.88
N LEU A 533 3.21 6.43 6.72
CA LEU A 533 1.88 6.01 6.25
C LEU A 533 1.08 7.15 5.63
N MET A 534 1.10 8.35 6.25
CA MET A 534 0.45 9.54 5.69
C MET A 534 1.04 9.91 4.31
N ALA A 535 2.35 9.80 4.15
CA ALA A 535 3.02 9.98 2.88
C ALA A 535 2.53 9.01 1.80
N GLN A 536 2.26 7.75 2.16
CA GLN A 536 1.64 6.78 1.23
C GLN A 536 0.25 7.26 0.82
N ALA A 537 -0.60 7.65 1.76
CA ALA A 537 -1.95 8.15 1.47
C ALA A 537 -1.91 9.36 0.51
N ARG A 538 -1.09 10.37 0.80
CA ARG A 538 -0.92 11.55 -0.08
C ARG A 538 -0.45 11.13 -1.49
N ASN A 539 0.56 10.26 -1.60
CA ASN A 539 1.05 9.81 -2.91
C ASN A 539 0.00 9.00 -3.70
N TRP A 540 -0.79 8.16 -3.04
CA TRP A 540 -1.87 7.41 -3.68
C TRP A 540 -2.95 8.35 -4.21
N LEU A 541 -3.38 9.32 -3.40
CA LEU A 541 -4.36 10.32 -3.80
C LEU A 541 -3.87 11.14 -5.00
N LEU A 542 -2.64 11.66 -4.94
CA LEU A 542 -2.04 12.45 -6.02
C LEU A 542 -1.92 11.64 -7.32
N SER A 543 -1.31 10.45 -7.25
CA SER A 543 -1.03 9.64 -8.44
C SER A 543 -2.30 9.15 -9.14
N ALA A 544 -3.39 8.95 -8.40
CA ALA A 544 -4.67 8.53 -8.95
C ALA A 544 -5.47 9.68 -9.60
N THR A 545 -5.19 10.94 -9.24
CA THR A 545 -6.04 12.09 -9.61
C THR A 545 -5.34 13.15 -10.45
N LEU A 546 -4.00 13.18 -10.48
CA LEU A 546 -3.23 14.15 -11.27
C LEU A 546 -3.37 13.90 -12.78
N ARG A 547 -4.17 14.73 -13.45
CA ARG A 547 -4.33 14.78 -14.91
C ARG A 547 -3.33 15.72 -15.62
N PRO A 548 -3.13 15.54 -16.96
CA PRO A 548 -2.32 16.45 -17.78
C PRO A 548 -2.83 17.90 -17.84
N THR A 549 -4.10 18.15 -17.50
CA THR A 549 -4.75 19.47 -17.58
C THR A 549 -4.51 20.35 -16.35
N HIS A 550 -4.00 19.80 -15.25
CA HIS A 550 -3.78 20.59 -14.04
C HIS A 550 -2.51 21.44 -14.17
N SER A 551 -2.60 22.71 -13.78
CA SER A 551 -1.44 23.61 -13.66
C SER A 551 -0.96 23.68 -12.22
N TRP A 552 -1.86 23.51 -11.26
CA TRP A 552 -1.59 23.61 -9.82
C TRP A 552 -2.18 22.44 -9.05
N VAL A 553 -1.56 22.15 -7.91
CA VAL A 553 -2.02 21.17 -6.93
C VAL A 553 -2.07 21.89 -5.57
N TYR A 554 -3.23 21.84 -4.94
CA TYR A 554 -3.48 22.49 -3.65
C TYR A 554 -3.81 21.42 -2.60
N TRP A 555 -2.90 21.19 -1.66
CA TRP A 555 -3.14 20.33 -0.51
C TRP A 555 -3.81 21.11 0.60
N ARG A 556 -4.89 20.56 1.15
CA ARG A 556 -5.63 21.20 2.21
C ARG A 556 -6.17 20.17 3.19
N ASP A 557 -5.82 20.33 4.47
CA ASP A 557 -6.40 19.53 5.55
C ASP A 557 -7.84 20.00 5.86
N ALA A 558 -8.66 19.09 6.39
CA ALA A 558 -10.11 19.31 6.58
C ALA A 558 -10.46 20.09 7.86
N ASP A 559 -9.50 20.22 8.77
CA ASP A 559 -9.59 20.75 10.14
C ASP A 559 -9.13 22.22 10.25
N VAL A 560 -8.98 22.92 9.13
CA VAL A 560 -8.61 24.33 9.15
C VAL A 560 -9.83 25.22 9.36
N GLU A 561 -9.88 25.88 10.50
CA GLU A 561 -10.99 26.69 11.03
C GLU A 561 -11.23 28.01 10.26
N THR A 562 -10.19 28.75 9.88
CA THR A 562 -10.36 29.93 9.02
C THR A 562 -9.20 30.11 8.04
N ALA A 563 -9.52 30.62 6.86
CA ALA A 563 -8.55 31.06 5.86
C ALA A 563 -9.16 32.17 4.99
N PRO A 564 -8.34 33.07 4.42
CA PRO A 564 -8.82 34.04 3.44
C PRO A 564 -9.47 33.34 2.24
N PHE A 565 -10.57 33.92 1.74
CA PHE A 565 -11.33 33.38 0.61
C PHE A 565 -10.53 33.39 -0.71
N THR A 566 -9.54 34.28 -0.78
CA THR A 566 -8.60 34.49 -1.89
C THR A 566 -7.32 33.65 -1.76
N ILE A 567 -7.26 32.69 -0.83
CA ILE A 567 -6.01 31.97 -0.51
C ILE A 567 -5.31 31.33 -1.72
N ILE A 568 -6.07 30.84 -2.70
CA ILE A 568 -5.48 30.21 -3.88
C ILE A 568 -4.78 31.28 -4.72
N GLU A 569 -5.45 32.40 -5.00
CA GLU A 569 -4.94 33.55 -5.74
C GLU A 569 -3.76 34.21 -5.01
N ASP A 570 -3.90 34.40 -3.70
CA ASP A 570 -2.92 35.06 -2.84
C ASP A 570 -1.61 34.27 -2.77
N LEU A 571 -1.66 32.94 -2.84
CA LEU A 571 -0.47 32.10 -2.92
C LEU A 571 0.06 31.99 -4.37
N MET A 572 -0.82 31.93 -5.37
CA MET A 572 -0.42 31.84 -6.78
C MET A 572 0.40 33.05 -7.23
N ARG A 573 0.02 34.27 -6.83
CA ARG A 573 0.66 35.52 -7.27
C ARG A 573 2.16 35.62 -6.96
N HIS A 574 2.67 34.83 -6.00
CA HIS A 574 4.10 34.77 -5.68
C HIS A 574 4.93 33.99 -6.73
N ASP A 575 4.26 33.29 -7.65
CA ASP A 575 4.85 32.51 -8.75
C ASP A 575 5.88 31.43 -8.33
N LYS A 576 5.82 30.96 -7.08
CA LYS A 576 6.74 29.92 -6.57
C LYS A 576 6.29 28.52 -6.97
N ASP A 577 7.24 27.60 -7.00
CA ASP A 577 6.97 26.19 -7.31
C ASP A 577 6.23 25.49 -6.18
N VAL A 578 6.59 25.80 -4.93
CA VAL A 578 5.97 25.33 -3.70
C VAL A 578 5.87 26.51 -2.73
N ILE A 579 4.67 26.77 -2.23
CA ILE A 579 4.41 27.84 -1.27
C ILE A 579 3.45 27.39 -0.17
N VAL A 580 3.71 27.82 1.06
CA VAL A 580 2.88 27.55 2.25
C VAL A 580 2.59 28.83 3.04
N PRO A 581 1.38 29.01 3.59
CA PRO A 581 1.08 30.06 4.54
C PRO A 581 1.60 29.70 5.94
N ASN A 582 1.61 30.67 6.85
CA ASN A 582 1.82 30.41 8.27
C ASN A 582 0.54 29.83 8.91
N VAL A 583 0.69 28.88 9.85
CA VAL A 583 -0.45 28.19 10.46
C VAL A 583 -0.43 28.33 11.97
N TRP A 584 -1.49 28.94 12.49
CA TRP A 584 -1.69 29.20 13.91
C TRP A 584 -2.96 28.50 14.39
N ARG A 585 -3.11 28.37 15.70
CA ARG A 585 -4.34 27.90 16.33
C ARG A 585 -4.85 28.95 17.31
N PRO A 586 -6.16 29.20 17.38
CA PRO A 586 -6.73 29.94 18.49
C PRO A 586 -6.66 29.06 19.74
N LEU A 587 -6.47 29.68 20.89
CA LEU A 587 -6.56 29.05 22.19
C LEU A 587 -7.57 29.81 23.04
N PRO A 588 -8.18 29.14 24.01
CA PRO A 588 -8.93 29.85 25.04
C PRO A 588 -8.06 30.91 25.76
N ASP A 589 -8.69 31.96 26.26
CA ASP A 589 -8.00 33.09 26.93
C ASP A 589 -7.08 32.63 28.07
N TRP A 590 -7.49 31.61 28.83
CA TRP A 590 -6.71 31.05 29.94
C TRP A 590 -5.45 30.29 29.48
N LEU A 591 -5.34 29.92 28.20
CA LEU A 591 -4.17 29.30 27.58
C LEU A 591 -3.34 30.27 26.73
N GLY A 592 -3.66 31.57 26.76
CA GLY A 592 -2.89 32.61 26.08
C GLY A 592 -3.43 33.01 24.70
N GLY A 593 -4.65 32.63 24.34
CA GLY A 593 -5.41 33.19 23.22
C GLY A 593 -5.01 32.71 21.82
N GLU A 594 -3.72 32.60 21.50
CA GLU A 594 -3.23 32.10 20.21
C GLU A 594 -1.89 31.38 20.35
N GLN A 595 -1.62 30.41 19.47
CA GLN A 595 -0.34 29.71 19.46
C GLN A 595 0.07 29.26 18.04
N PRO A 596 1.38 29.23 17.73
CA PRO A 596 1.89 28.55 16.55
C PRO A 596 1.46 27.07 16.54
N TYR A 597 0.95 26.60 15.40
CA TYR A 597 0.46 25.23 15.25
C TYR A 597 1.42 24.36 14.42
N ASP A 598 1.72 24.77 13.18
CA ASP A 598 2.49 23.94 12.27
C ASP A 598 4.00 24.21 12.39
N LEU A 599 4.70 23.34 13.11
CA LEU A 599 6.15 23.40 13.27
C LEU A 599 6.94 22.69 12.16
N ASN A 600 6.27 22.17 11.13
CA ASN A 600 6.93 21.42 10.05
C ASN A 600 7.47 22.31 8.92
N SER A 601 7.13 23.59 8.95
CA SER A 601 7.64 24.60 8.02
C SER A 601 8.84 25.31 8.64
N TRP A 602 10.04 25.07 8.11
CA TRP A 602 11.29 25.55 8.69
C TRP A 602 12.41 25.68 7.65
N GLN A 603 13.42 26.49 7.98
CA GLN A 603 14.68 26.56 7.25
C GLN A 603 15.75 25.72 7.96
N GLU A 604 16.63 25.10 7.19
CA GLU A 604 17.65 24.18 7.72
C GLU A 604 18.69 24.91 8.59
N SER A 605 19.25 24.21 9.57
CA SER A 605 20.30 24.72 10.46
C SER A 605 21.56 23.85 10.44
N GLU A 606 22.72 24.44 10.74
CA GLU A 606 23.99 23.70 10.81
C GLU A 606 23.96 22.62 11.91
N THR A 607 23.31 22.90 13.04
CA THR A 607 23.13 21.96 14.15
C THR A 607 22.27 20.77 13.75
N ALA A 608 21.20 20.98 12.98
CA ALA A 608 20.35 19.90 12.50
C ALA A 608 21.05 19.05 11.44
N LEU A 609 21.87 19.64 10.57
CA LEU A 609 22.71 18.89 9.63
C LEU A 609 23.74 18.02 10.36
N ALA A 610 24.44 18.57 11.36
CA ALA A 610 25.38 17.82 12.18
C ALA A 610 24.69 16.67 12.94
N LEU A 611 23.48 16.90 13.47
CA LEU A 611 22.67 15.86 14.09
C LEU A 611 22.27 14.79 13.06
N ALA A 612 21.81 15.17 11.88
CA ALA A 612 21.39 14.26 10.83
C ALA A 612 22.51 13.30 10.40
N ASP A 613 23.77 13.76 10.40
CA ASP A 613 24.95 12.93 10.09
C ASP A 613 25.25 11.87 11.17
N THR A 614 24.80 12.07 12.41
CA THR A 614 24.96 11.08 13.50
C THR A 614 23.90 9.99 13.51
N LEU A 615 22.77 10.21 12.84
CA LEU A 615 21.62 9.31 12.88
C LEU A 615 21.72 8.19 11.82
N ASP A 616 21.12 7.04 12.11
CA ASP A 616 21.00 5.92 11.18
C ASP A 616 20.21 6.27 9.92
N GLU A 617 20.50 5.63 8.79
CA GLU A 617 19.89 5.92 7.46
C GLU A 617 18.35 5.93 7.49
N ASP A 618 17.74 5.02 8.26
CA ASP A 618 16.28 4.88 8.35
C ASP A 618 15.61 5.83 9.37
N ALA A 619 16.40 6.57 10.16
CA ALA A 619 15.91 7.50 11.17
C ALA A 619 15.15 8.67 10.52
N VAL A 620 14.13 9.16 11.22
CA VAL A 620 13.33 10.32 10.80
C VAL A 620 13.31 11.32 11.95
N ILE A 621 13.79 12.52 11.68
CA ILE A 621 13.65 13.69 12.56
C ILE A 621 12.22 14.17 12.43
N VAL A 622 11.57 14.39 13.56
CA VAL A 622 10.23 14.98 13.63
C VAL A 622 10.32 16.20 14.51
N GLU A 623 10.02 17.36 13.93
CA GLU A 623 10.05 18.63 14.67
C GLU A 623 8.99 18.69 15.78
N GLY A 624 9.31 19.45 16.83
CA GLY A 624 8.46 19.63 18.01
C GLY A 624 8.70 18.64 19.16
N TYR A 625 9.69 17.76 19.04
CA TYR A 625 10.06 16.76 20.04
C TYR A 625 11.38 17.11 20.73
N ALA A 626 11.41 16.99 22.07
CA ALA A 626 12.56 17.38 22.89
C ALA A 626 13.79 16.47 22.68
N GLU A 627 13.58 15.28 22.12
CA GLU A 627 14.59 14.25 21.87
C GLU A 627 15.69 14.74 20.91
N TYR A 628 15.35 15.61 19.95
CA TYR A 628 16.28 16.18 18.98
C TYR A 628 16.24 17.70 18.96
N ALA A 629 17.27 18.33 19.53
CA ALA A 629 17.44 19.78 19.46
C ALA A 629 17.99 20.21 18.09
N THR A 630 17.09 20.49 17.14
CA THR A 630 17.43 20.87 15.76
C THR A 630 17.82 22.35 15.64
N TRP A 631 17.30 23.23 16.51
CA TRP A 631 17.51 24.69 16.46
C TRP A 631 17.16 25.33 15.11
N ARG A 632 16.20 24.74 14.38
CA ARG A 632 15.74 25.29 13.12
C ARG A 632 14.84 26.51 13.36
N PRO A 633 14.97 27.59 12.58
CA PRO A 633 13.97 28.64 12.58
C PRO A 633 12.68 28.12 11.92
N HIS A 634 11.61 28.02 12.70
CA HIS A 634 10.30 27.62 12.21
C HIS A 634 9.51 28.84 11.74
N LEU A 635 8.82 28.71 10.60
CA LEU A 635 7.93 29.73 10.03
C LEU A 635 6.90 30.22 11.05
N ALA A 636 6.39 29.30 11.88
CA ALA A 636 5.37 29.57 12.89
C ALA A 636 5.76 30.68 13.88
N TYR A 637 7.03 30.74 14.30
CA TYR A 637 7.51 31.72 15.29
C TYR A 637 7.86 33.09 14.69
N LEU A 638 7.87 33.22 13.36
CA LEU A 638 8.29 34.44 12.67
C LEU A 638 7.13 35.39 12.36
N ARG A 639 5.91 35.05 12.79
CA ARG A 639 4.72 35.89 12.60
C ARG A 639 4.83 37.17 13.42
N ASP A 640 4.80 38.28 12.70
CA ASP A 640 4.40 39.60 13.17
C ASP A 640 2.98 39.90 12.65
N PRO A 641 1.97 40.15 13.51
CA PRO A 641 0.62 40.54 13.09
C PRO A 641 0.55 41.83 12.26
N TYR A 642 1.56 42.70 12.36
CA TYR A 642 1.67 43.94 11.59
C TYR A 642 2.69 43.86 10.45
N GLY A 643 3.28 42.67 10.25
CA GLY A 643 4.22 42.42 9.16
C GLY A 643 3.55 42.39 7.80
N ASP A 644 4.37 42.51 6.74
CA ASP A 644 3.90 42.45 5.36
C ASP A 644 3.46 41.01 5.03
N PRO A 645 2.17 40.77 4.68
CA PRO A 645 1.68 39.44 4.30
C PRO A 645 2.43 38.85 3.09
N ASP A 646 3.04 39.71 2.26
CA ASP A 646 3.72 39.32 1.03
C ASP A 646 5.20 38.97 1.27
N MET A 647 5.68 39.08 2.51
CA MET A 647 7.04 38.72 2.87
C MET A 647 7.27 37.23 2.57
N GLU A 648 8.34 36.93 1.84
CA GLU A 648 8.72 35.57 1.49
C GLU A 648 9.91 35.11 2.32
N MET A 649 9.87 33.85 2.75
CA MET A 649 10.99 33.17 3.41
C MET A 649 11.30 31.87 2.68
N GLU A 650 12.56 31.62 2.35
CA GLU A 650 12.97 30.30 1.83
C GLU A 650 12.89 29.23 2.92
N LEU A 651 12.34 28.07 2.55
CA LEU A 651 12.19 26.93 3.45
C LEU A 651 12.98 25.71 2.95
N ASP A 652 13.18 24.75 3.85
CA ASP A 652 13.77 23.44 3.58
C ASP A 652 12.77 22.32 3.90
N GLY A 653 12.05 22.45 5.01
CA GLY A 653 10.88 21.63 5.35
C GLY A 653 9.60 22.43 5.16
N ILE A 654 8.53 21.75 4.73
CA ILE A 654 7.19 22.34 4.68
C ILE A 654 6.21 21.47 5.46
N GLY A 655 5.20 22.11 6.03
CA GLY A 655 4.08 21.42 6.66
C GLY A 655 2.92 21.10 5.72
N GLY A 656 2.03 20.23 6.19
CA GLY A 656 0.99 19.56 5.39
C GLY A 656 -0.37 20.24 5.32
N VAL A 657 -0.60 21.28 6.13
CA VAL A 657 -1.94 21.85 6.38
C VAL A 657 -2.51 22.59 5.16
N SER A 658 -1.67 23.36 4.48
CA SER A 658 -2.03 24.12 3.28
C SER A 658 -0.80 24.29 2.39
N ILE A 659 -0.75 23.59 1.26
CA ILE A 659 0.38 23.65 0.32
C ILE A 659 -0.16 23.95 -1.06
N LEU A 660 0.26 25.06 -1.66
CA LEU A 660 0.08 25.30 -3.08
C LEU A 660 1.38 24.96 -3.81
N ALA A 661 1.30 24.10 -4.80
CA ALA A 661 2.46 23.73 -5.61
C ALA A 661 2.10 23.62 -7.10
N LYS A 662 3.04 23.98 -7.97
CA LYS A 662 2.88 23.82 -9.43
C LYS A 662 2.83 22.34 -9.77
N ALA A 663 1.92 21.93 -10.65
CA ALA A 663 1.75 20.52 -11.05
C ALA A 663 3.04 19.94 -11.68
N ARG A 664 3.88 20.78 -12.28
CA ARG A 664 5.19 20.40 -12.84
C ARG A 664 6.15 19.82 -11.79
N VAL A 665 6.06 20.25 -10.53
CA VAL A 665 6.89 19.75 -9.42
C VAL A 665 6.67 18.25 -9.23
N PHE A 666 5.40 17.84 -9.18
CA PHE A 666 5.04 16.42 -9.05
C PHE A 666 5.34 15.62 -10.31
N ARG A 667 5.12 16.20 -11.51
CA ARG A 667 5.45 15.56 -12.79
C ARG A 667 6.95 15.34 -12.98
N ALA A 668 7.80 16.18 -12.38
CA ALA A 668 9.25 16.00 -12.38
C ALA A 668 9.72 14.87 -11.45
N GLY A 669 8.85 14.35 -10.58
CA GLY A 669 9.11 13.22 -9.70
C GLY A 669 9.19 13.57 -8.20
N VAL A 670 9.00 14.84 -7.82
CA VAL A 670 8.90 15.24 -6.41
C VAL A 670 7.60 14.68 -5.84
N HIS A 671 7.67 14.03 -4.67
CA HIS A 671 6.53 13.42 -4.00
C HIS A 671 6.78 13.38 -2.49
N PHE A 672 5.82 12.87 -1.71
CA PHE A 672 5.92 12.75 -0.25
C PHE A 672 6.70 11.47 0.10
N PRO A 673 7.93 11.51 0.60
CA PRO A 673 8.70 10.28 0.82
C PRO A 673 8.06 9.42 1.91
N ALA A 674 7.65 8.20 1.54
CA ALA A 674 7.14 7.18 2.49
C ALA A 674 8.26 6.37 3.16
N PHE A 675 9.48 6.88 3.08
CA PHE A 675 10.72 6.35 3.61
C PHE A 675 11.56 7.54 4.10
N SER A 676 12.66 7.28 4.81
CA SER A 676 13.55 8.37 5.23
C SER A 676 14.29 8.94 4.02
N PHE A 677 14.06 10.22 3.73
CA PHE A 677 14.78 11.00 2.74
C PHE A 677 15.47 12.16 3.46
N GLU A 678 16.81 12.13 3.51
CA GLU A 678 17.61 13.09 4.29
C GLU A 678 17.13 13.25 5.74
N LYS A 679 16.81 12.11 6.38
CA LYS A 679 16.24 12.03 7.73
C LYS A 679 14.84 12.63 7.89
N HIS A 680 14.09 12.84 6.81
CA HIS A 680 12.72 13.36 6.87
C HIS A 680 11.79 12.44 6.08
N ALA A 681 10.49 12.55 6.34
CA ALA A 681 9.46 11.82 5.61
C ALA A 681 8.29 12.76 5.32
N GLU A 682 7.34 12.31 4.50
CA GLU A 682 6.09 13.03 4.25
C GLU A 682 6.31 14.45 3.70
N THR A 683 5.74 15.49 4.34
CA THR A 683 5.72 16.88 3.84
C THR A 683 7.07 17.56 3.96
N GLU A 684 7.79 17.37 5.07
CA GLU A 684 9.17 17.86 5.23
C GLU A 684 10.12 17.22 4.21
N GLY A 685 9.97 15.91 4.00
CA GLY A 685 10.73 15.20 2.96
C GLY A 685 10.40 15.69 1.55
N PHE A 686 9.15 16.08 1.29
CA PHE A 686 8.74 16.71 0.04
C PHE A 686 9.42 18.08 -0.17
N GLY A 687 9.46 18.93 0.87
CA GLY A 687 10.17 20.20 0.84
C GLY A 687 11.66 20.03 0.48
N LYS A 688 12.35 19.12 1.18
CA LYS A 688 13.76 18.80 0.89
C LYS A 688 13.95 18.28 -0.52
N MET A 689 13.09 17.37 -0.97
CA MET A 689 13.17 16.80 -2.32
C MET A 689 12.97 17.86 -3.40
N ALA A 690 11.99 18.76 -3.23
CA ALA A 690 11.75 19.87 -4.13
C ALA A 690 13.00 20.77 -4.25
N LYS A 691 13.58 21.15 -3.10
CA LYS A 691 14.80 21.96 -3.06
C LYS A 691 16.01 21.26 -3.70
N ARG A 692 16.19 19.96 -3.46
CA ARG A 692 17.23 19.15 -4.13
C ARG A 692 17.07 19.06 -5.63
N MET A 693 15.82 19.08 -6.12
CA MET A 693 15.49 19.14 -7.54
C MET A 693 15.50 20.56 -8.10
N LYS A 694 15.97 21.56 -7.32
CA LYS A 694 16.10 22.97 -7.68
C LYS A 694 14.77 23.70 -7.94
N PHE A 695 13.70 23.22 -7.31
CA PHE A 695 12.45 23.97 -7.23
C PHE A 695 12.50 24.97 -6.09
N SER A 696 11.79 26.08 -6.25
CA SER A 696 11.61 27.09 -5.19
C SER A 696 10.65 26.58 -4.12
N VAL A 697 11.04 26.71 -2.85
CA VAL A 697 10.23 26.32 -1.69
C VAL A 697 10.17 27.50 -0.73
N VAL A 698 8.99 28.10 -0.58
CA VAL A 698 8.79 29.38 0.11
C VAL A 698 7.67 29.28 1.14
N GLY A 699 7.81 30.00 2.25
CA GLY A 699 6.75 30.23 3.22
C GLY A 699 6.45 31.72 3.36
N LEU A 700 5.20 32.05 3.73
CA LEU A 700 4.78 33.40 4.06
C LEU A 700 4.61 33.53 5.59
N PRO A 701 5.52 34.21 6.31
CA PRO A 701 5.51 34.22 7.78
C PRO A 701 4.34 35.05 8.36
N HIS A 702 3.86 36.07 7.64
CA HIS A 702 2.79 36.96 8.12
C HIS A 702 1.41 36.59 7.56
N TYR A 703 1.35 35.86 6.45
CA TYR A 703 0.09 35.37 5.88
C TYR A 703 -0.39 34.15 6.65
N THR A 704 -1.40 34.34 7.52
CA THR A 704 -1.79 33.35 8.53
C THR A 704 -3.13 32.67 8.22
N ILE A 705 -3.18 31.35 8.37
CA ILE A 705 -4.41 30.55 8.42
C ILE A 705 -4.56 29.90 9.80
N TRP A 706 -5.79 29.58 10.19
CA TRP A 706 -6.10 29.12 11.53
C TRP A 706 -6.60 27.69 11.55
N HIS A 707 -5.89 26.82 12.25
CA HIS A 707 -6.27 25.44 12.50
C HIS A 707 -7.23 25.36 13.69
N LEU A 708 -8.21 24.45 13.62
CA LEU A 708 -9.15 24.23 14.71
C LEU A 708 -8.44 23.83 16.01
N TYR A 709 -8.91 24.35 17.14
CA TYR A 709 -8.49 23.92 18.46
C TYR A 709 -9.17 22.62 18.87
N GLU A 710 -8.37 21.59 19.16
CA GLU A 710 -8.83 20.35 19.79
C GLU A 710 -8.41 20.32 21.27
N PRO A 711 -9.37 20.40 22.21
CA PRO A 711 -9.06 20.39 23.65
C PRO A 711 -8.41 19.07 24.08
N SER A 712 -7.37 19.14 24.90
CA SER A 712 -6.82 17.96 25.58
C SER A 712 -7.76 17.48 26.69
N VAL A 713 -7.50 16.28 27.24
CA VAL A 713 -8.28 15.74 28.36
C VAL A 713 -8.22 16.65 29.59
N ASP A 714 -7.08 17.29 29.82
CA ASP A 714 -6.91 18.23 30.93
C ASP A 714 -7.60 19.56 30.66
N ASP A 715 -7.61 20.02 29.39
CA ASP A 715 -8.37 21.20 29.00
C ASP A 715 -9.87 20.98 29.19
N LEU A 716 -10.39 19.80 28.83
CA LEU A 716 -11.79 19.43 29.06
C LEU A 716 -12.15 19.44 30.55
N ARG A 717 -11.26 18.92 31.41
CA ARG A 717 -11.45 18.96 32.87
C ARG A 717 -11.50 20.39 33.38
N HIS A 718 -10.59 21.24 32.92
CA HIS A 718 -10.55 22.64 33.33
C HIS A 718 -11.77 23.42 32.85
N MET A 719 -12.24 23.17 31.63
CA MET A 719 -13.48 23.74 31.11
C MET A 719 -14.70 23.29 31.92
N ASP A 720 -14.78 22.01 32.31
CA ASP A 720 -15.84 21.49 33.18
C ASP A 720 -15.82 22.13 34.58
N GLU A 721 -14.63 22.43 35.11
CA GLU A 721 -14.47 23.14 36.39
C GLU A 721 -14.96 24.58 36.29
N MET A 722 -14.52 25.33 35.27
CA MET A 722 -14.97 26.70 35.05
C MET A 722 -16.47 26.80 34.77
N GLU A 723 -17.06 25.85 34.03
CA GLU A 723 -18.50 25.84 33.79
C GLU A 723 -19.30 25.59 35.08
N LYS A 724 -18.80 24.72 35.98
CA LYS A 724 -19.41 24.53 37.31
C LYS A 724 -19.30 25.78 38.17
N GLU A 725 -18.16 26.46 38.14
CA GLU A 725 -17.96 27.73 38.86
C GLU A 725 -18.89 28.83 38.32
N ARG A 726 -19.03 28.93 37.00
CA ARG A 726 -19.96 29.88 36.35
C ARG A 726 -21.40 29.59 36.73
N GLN A 727 -21.83 28.33 36.68
CA GLN A 727 -23.19 27.93 37.09
C GLN A 727 -23.44 28.23 38.59
N ALA A 728 -22.44 28.03 39.45
CA ALA A 728 -22.53 28.39 40.86
C ALA A 728 -22.64 29.91 41.07
N GLN A 729 -21.85 30.72 40.34
CA GLN A 729 -21.94 32.18 40.37
C GLN A 729 -23.29 32.69 39.87
N GLU A 730 -23.79 32.18 38.75
CA GLU A 730 -25.12 32.52 38.22
C GLU A 730 -26.25 32.11 39.16
N GLN A 731 -26.06 31.05 39.95
CA GLN A 731 -27.02 30.63 40.96
C GLN A 731 -26.98 31.56 42.19
N ILE A 732 -25.79 31.92 42.66
CA ILE A 732 -25.60 32.90 43.75
C ILE A 732 -26.17 34.27 43.34
N GLU A 733 -25.94 34.72 42.11
CA GLU A 733 -26.46 35.98 41.59
C GLU A 733 -27.99 35.94 41.48
N ARG A 734 -28.58 34.84 40.99
CA ARG A 734 -30.03 34.62 41.01
C ARG A 734 -30.61 34.61 42.43
N GLU A 735 -29.94 33.98 43.38
CA GLU A 735 -30.35 33.98 44.79
C GLU A 735 -30.27 35.38 45.40
N HIS A 736 -29.23 36.15 45.07
CA HIS A 736 -29.09 37.54 45.50
C HIS A 736 -30.17 38.44 44.89
N GLU A 737 -30.47 38.31 43.60
CA GLU A 737 -31.56 39.03 42.94
C GLU A 737 -32.93 38.68 43.53
N LEU A 738 -33.17 37.40 43.84
CA LEU A 738 -34.40 36.96 44.50
C LEU A 738 -34.52 37.53 45.91
N ALA A 739 -33.41 37.58 46.66
CA ALA A 739 -33.37 38.17 48.00
C ALA A 739 -33.57 39.69 47.96
N ASP A 740 -33.01 40.38 46.97
CA ASP A 740 -33.21 41.81 46.78
C ASP A 740 -34.65 42.13 46.35
N LYS A 741 -35.24 41.37 45.42
CA LYS A 741 -36.67 41.48 45.08
C LYS A 741 -37.58 41.21 46.30
N GLN A 742 -37.21 40.28 47.17
CA GLN A 742 -37.93 40.05 48.43
C GLN A 742 -37.78 41.22 49.41
N LYS A 743 -36.58 41.79 49.58
CA LYS A 743 -36.33 42.98 50.41
C LYS A 743 -37.06 44.21 49.88
N GLU A 744 -37.09 44.42 48.56
CA GLU A 744 -37.88 45.49 47.93
C GLU A 744 -39.38 45.28 48.18
N SER A 745 -39.90 44.05 48.09
CA SER A 745 -41.30 43.74 48.40
C SER A 745 -41.65 43.92 49.89
N LEU A 746 -40.68 43.72 50.78
CA LEU A 746 -40.80 43.93 52.23
C LEU A 746 -40.74 45.43 52.58
N ASN A 747 -39.83 46.18 51.94
CA ASN A 747 -39.74 47.63 52.07
C ASN A 747 -40.95 48.34 51.47
N SER A 748 -41.52 47.86 50.35
CA SER A 748 -42.76 48.39 49.78
C SER A 748 -43.96 48.11 50.68
N LYS A 749 -43.99 46.98 51.40
CA LYS A 749 -44.97 46.70 52.46
C LYS A 749 -44.78 47.59 53.68
N SER A 750 -43.53 47.83 54.10
CA SER A 750 -43.21 48.73 55.22
C SER A 750 -43.53 50.20 54.91
N GLN A 751 -43.38 50.64 53.66
CA GLN A 751 -43.82 51.97 53.21
C GLN A 751 -45.35 52.06 53.12
N HIS A 752 -46.04 51.00 52.67
CA HIS A 752 -47.51 50.96 52.68
C HIS A 752 -48.13 50.93 54.08
N ASP A 753 -47.43 50.39 55.08
CA ASP A 753 -47.86 50.40 56.48
C ASP A 753 -47.52 51.72 57.21
N ALA A 754 -46.55 52.50 56.71
CA ALA A 754 -46.23 53.83 57.23
C ALA A 754 -47.16 54.94 56.68
N GLU A 755 -47.76 54.77 55.49
CA GLU A 755 -48.68 55.74 54.88
C GLU A 755 -50.13 55.69 55.42
N LYS A 756 -50.45 54.79 56.36
CA LYS A 756 -51.78 54.72 57.01
C LYS A 756 -51.91 55.50 58.33
N GLY A 757 -50.91 56.28 58.70
CA GLY A 757 -50.91 56.99 59.98
C GLY A 757 -50.25 58.37 59.94
N SER A 758 -50.84 59.34 59.25
CA SER A 758 -50.91 60.74 59.74
C SER A 758 -51.61 61.65 58.73
N SER A 759 -52.53 62.43 59.29
CA SER A 759 -53.38 63.43 58.67
C SER A 759 -52.68 64.80 58.57
N GLU A 760 -53.26 65.64 57.70
CA GLU A 760 -53.16 67.12 57.64
C GLU A 760 -52.05 67.72 56.75
N GLY A 761 -52.48 68.58 55.79
CA GLY A 761 -51.62 69.33 54.84
C GLY A 761 -51.08 70.65 55.41
N PRO A 762 -50.92 71.76 54.64
CA PRO A 762 -50.84 71.91 53.18
C PRO A 762 -49.65 72.82 52.70
N ALA A 763 -49.49 72.90 51.37
CA ALA A 763 -48.97 74.03 50.55
C ALA A 763 -47.49 74.49 50.66
N ALA A 764 -46.77 74.50 49.51
CA ALA A 764 -46.19 75.70 48.86
C ALA A 764 -45.17 75.36 47.74
N ILE A 765 -45.48 75.85 46.54
CA ILE A 765 -44.70 76.58 45.50
C ILE A 765 -43.14 76.36 45.41
N PRO A 766 -42.57 76.21 44.19
CA PRO A 766 -41.14 75.97 43.90
C PRO A 766 -40.33 77.29 43.78
N PRO A 767 -38.97 77.34 43.73
CA PRO A 767 -38.25 77.14 42.44
C PRO A 767 -36.74 76.77 42.49
N LYS A 768 -36.24 76.35 41.32
CA LYS A 768 -34.96 76.72 40.65
C LYS A 768 -33.57 76.51 41.28
N ASP A 769 -32.73 75.96 40.40
CA ASP A 769 -31.40 76.44 39.99
C ASP A 769 -30.09 75.83 40.56
N VAL A 770 -29.26 75.41 39.59
CA VAL A 770 -27.80 75.63 39.45
C VAL A 770 -26.83 74.62 40.09
N ALA A 771 -26.28 73.81 39.17
CA ALA A 771 -24.86 73.68 38.83
C ALA A 771 -23.80 73.27 39.88
N ASP A 772 -23.10 72.20 39.49
CA ASP A 772 -21.63 72.11 39.33
C ASP A 772 -20.75 71.69 40.52
N LYS A 773 -19.65 71.03 40.12
CA LYS A 773 -18.50 70.42 40.82
C LYS A 773 -18.65 68.90 41.04
N GLY A 774 -17.75 68.03 40.58
CA GLY A 774 -16.43 68.23 39.99
C GLY A 774 -15.46 67.16 40.50
N SER A 775 -14.76 66.48 39.58
CA SER A 775 -13.64 65.54 39.80
C SER A 775 -13.99 64.25 40.54
N SER A 776 -13.43 63.07 40.28
CA SER A 776 -12.19 62.59 39.67
C SER A 776 -12.43 61.09 39.37
N LYS A 777 -11.76 60.35 38.49
CA LYS A 777 -10.33 60.04 38.42
C LYS A 777 -10.12 59.09 37.23
N GLN A 778 -8.98 59.24 36.57
CA GLN A 778 -8.41 58.32 35.59
C GLN A 778 -7.89 57.01 36.23
N GLY A 779 -7.73 56.00 35.38
CA GLY A 779 -6.97 54.76 35.54
C GLY A 779 -7.78 53.61 34.90
N LYS A 780 -7.56 53.18 33.64
CA LYS A 780 -6.36 52.53 33.09
C LYS A 780 -5.70 51.59 34.10
N LEU A 781 -6.11 50.34 34.10
CA LEU A 781 -5.39 49.25 33.42
C LEU A 781 -6.40 48.22 32.92
#